data_AF-A0A5C2S600-F1
#
_entry.id   AF-A0A5C2S600-F1
#
_cell.length_a   1.000
_cell.length_b   1.000
_cell.length_c   1.000
_cell.angle_alpha   90.00
_cell.angle_beta   90.00
_cell.angle_gamma   90.00
#
_symmetry.space_group_name_H-M   'P 1'
#
loop_
_entity.id
_entity.type
_entity.pdbx_description
1 polymer ?
#
loop_
_entity_poly.entity_id
_entity_poly.type
_entity_poly.pdbx_seq_one_letter_code
_entity_poly.pdbx_strand_id
1 'polypeptide(L)'
;MSAFTAIANSGISTLYRILVYLFLEVVPKSELKYIIPALYLAYAATLPAATPLFTQVVAIQEEKVVVEEKPDSNGELVTDVTVSETTLVAPVPQPLEWSSAFKSIFFSVPSPVPILRYANLAINTLLLFAVAEFLLVPYFDDASGVVYTRVGALYPDAAKIVVRYPPTTNATQNLVRLSWRQVDTKGSTDAPWRDGPLANLTADSDWVSTLRLSGLWPTTTYEYRFEDLNDTVLPYPAEPIRFRTFPDSRLYSGSNFRFLASSCMTPNFPYAPLQSRRIKGFDLLADTLWPKSSAPLVSQVVPTSSSAEAPESTTSDAVPAASHTSENATVLVSNVTLPVAPEKPEPPTEFMIFLGDFIYADVPVYYGDDQEAYRRFYRRNYNSPSFRKVYERLPIFHTYDDHEIINNYVGQGNDSKGPFPSASNAFELYNANANFDSPAEGQYYYDFKYGDAAFFVMDTRRYRSDISVGDPTTHTMLGDQQLAALYNWLGKVNQTAVFKFIVTSVPFTSLWTYEGPVETWAGFPAEKAALLSALHTVPNVIILSGDRHEFAAIEFEAGDWGHNVLEISTSPMSMFYVPFIRTLLPRSEEIVNKTRENVIVNEDGSKEVLQYVVEVPKERVLQYIAEGNYKWSWIEVDTKDHQHPVVNVDIMINGKSAYKLEVVGKPVKLQLSTALGAFVPQSFKGMLDRIGLKPSKWF
;
A
#
# COMPACT_ATOMS: atom_id res chain seq x y z
N MET A 1 37.72 18.05 -31.62
CA MET A 1 37.14 18.20 -30.26
C MET A 1 35.62 18.09 -30.24
N SER A 2 34.88 18.59 -31.24
CA SER A 2 33.41 18.62 -31.26
C SER A 2 32.74 17.24 -31.24
N ALA A 3 33.19 16.28 -32.07
CA ALA A 3 32.57 14.95 -32.14
C ALA A 3 32.66 14.15 -30.83
N PHE A 4 33.83 14.11 -30.18
CA PHE A 4 33.99 13.43 -28.89
C PHE A 4 33.12 14.06 -27.80
N THR A 5 33.07 15.39 -27.75
CA THR A 5 32.26 16.13 -26.77
C THR A 5 30.76 15.91 -27.00
N ALA A 6 30.34 15.82 -28.26
CA ALA A 6 28.97 15.54 -28.62
C ALA A 6 28.54 14.10 -28.24
N ILE A 7 29.43 13.11 -28.44
CA ILE A 7 29.21 11.73 -27.98
C ILE A 7 29.14 11.68 -26.44
N ALA A 8 30.05 12.36 -25.75
CA ALA A 8 30.05 12.43 -24.30
C ALA A 8 28.77 13.08 -23.75
N ASN A 9 28.32 14.20 -24.32
CA ASN A 9 27.07 14.86 -23.93
C ASN A 9 25.84 13.94 -24.11
N SER A 10 25.77 13.22 -25.24
CA SER A 10 24.71 12.23 -25.50
C SER A 10 24.74 11.06 -24.50
N GLY A 11 25.93 10.55 -24.18
CA GLY A 11 26.12 9.50 -23.18
C GLY A 11 25.69 9.95 -21.78
N ILE A 12 26.11 11.14 -21.35
CA ILE A 12 25.70 11.73 -20.06
C ILE A 12 24.20 11.94 -20.01
N SER A 13 23.59 12.49 -21.06
CA SER A 13 22.13 12.70 -21.15
C SER A 13 21.36 11.38 -21.07
N THR A 14 21.82 10.36 -21.78
CA THR A 14 21.18 9.03 -21.77
C THR A 14 21.28 8.39 -20.38
N LEU A 15 22.47 8.41 -19.76
CA LEU A 15 22.65 7.91 -18.40
C LEU A 15 21.78 8.67 -17.39
N TYR A 16 21.74 10.00 -17.49
CA TYR A 16 20.86 10.85 -16.68
C TYR A 16 19.40 10.42 -16.79
N ARG A 17 18.86 10.25 -18.00
CA ARG A 17 17.47 9.83 -18.21
C ARG A 17 17.17 8.45 -17.67
N ILE A 18 18.11 7.50 -17.85
CA ILE A 18 17.99 6.15 -17.28
C ILE A 18 17.92 6.24 -15.75
N LEU A 19 18.82 6.99 -15.11
CA LEU A 19 18.82 7.12 -13.66
C LEU A 19 17.59 7.86 -13.12
N VAL A 20 17.08 8.89 -13.83
CA VAL A 20 15.82 9.55 -13.47
C VAL A 20 14.65 8.58 -13.55
N TYR A 21 14.55 7.80 -14.65
CA TYR A 21 13.51 6.79 -14.80
C TYR A 21 13.59 5.74 -13.68
N LEU A 22 14.79 5.21 -13.41
CA LEU A 22 14.99 4.26 -12.32
C LEU A 22 14.58 4.87 -10.97
N PHE A 23 14.93 6.11 -10.70
CA PHE A 23 14.62 6.78 -9.44
C PHE A 23 13.11 7.04 -9.23
N LEU A 24 12.42 7.50 -10.28
CA LEU A 24 11.01 7.91 -10.20
C LEU A 24 10.03 6.75 -10.40
N GLU A 25 10.41 5.72 -11.17
CA GLU A 25 9.50 4.65 -11.59
C GLU A 25 9.85 3.27 -11.04
N VAL A 26 11.13 3.03 -10.68
CA VAL A 26 11.60 1.68 -10.33
C VAL A 26 12.01 1.56 -8.87
N VAL A 27 12.96 2.33 -8.35
CA VAL A 27 13.36 2.32 -6.93
C VAL A 27 13.88 3.71 -6.54
N PRO A 28 13.33 4.37 -5.51
CA PRO A 28 13.76 5.69 -5.07
C PRO A 28 15.02 5.64 -4.20
N LYS A 29 16.13 5.12 -4.75
CA LYS A 29 17.40 4.97 -4.01
C LYS A 29 17.96 6.31 -3.53
N SER A 30 18.31 6.38 -2.26
CA SER A 30 18.77 7.60 -1.58
C SER A 30 20.02 8.23 -2.18
N GLU A 31 20.93 7.48 -2.81
CA GLU A 31 22.16 8.01 -3.42
C GLU A 31 21.87 8.84 -4.68
N LEU A 32 20.78 8.53 -5.39
CA LEU A 32 20.44 9.17 -6.65
C LEU A 32 20.05 10.65 -6.50
N LYS A 33 19.68 11.09 -5.29
CA LYS A 33 19.42 12.51 -4.99
C LYS A 33 20.64 13.41 -5.22
N TYR A 34 21.85 12.87 -5.13
CA TYR A 34 23.10 13.59 -5.41
C TYR A 34 23.58 13.39 -6.85
N ILE A 35 23.45 12.16 -7.36
CA ILE A 35 23.97 11.79 -8.68
C ILE A 35 23.18 12.46 -9.82
N ILE A 36 21.85 12.49 -9.72
CA ILE A 36 20.98 13.03 -10.78
C ILE A 36 21.25 14.53 -11.03
N PRO A 37 21.26 15.42 -10.01
CA PRO A 37 21.61 16.83 -10.23
C PRO A 37 23.01 17.02 -10.79
N ALA A 38 24.00 16.24 -10.32
CA ALA A 38 25.37 16.31 -10.83
C ALA A 38 25.46 15.95 -12.32
N LEU A 39 24.76 14.90 -12.76
CA LEU A 39 24.70 14.52 -14.17
C LEU A 39 23.98 15.57 -15.02
N TYR A 40 22.92 16.20 -14.50
CA TYR A 40 22.26 17.30 -15.20
C TYR A 40 23.20 18.49 -15.41
N LEU A 41 23.94 18.89 -14.37
CA LEU A 41 24.91 19.98 -14.47
C LEU A 41 26.04 19.65 -15.47
N ALA A 42 26.53 18.41 -15.47
CA ALA A 42 27.52 17.94 -16.45
C ALA A 42 26.97 17.95 -17.89
N TYR A 43 25.71 17.53 -18.07
CA TYR A 43 25.01 17.63 -19.35
C TYR A 43 24.87 19.09 -19.82
N ALA A 44 24.42 19.99 -18.95
CA ALA A 44 24.22 21.40 -19.27
C ALA A 44 25.56 22.10 -19.62
N ALA A 45 26.63 21.80 -18.87
CA ALA A 45 27.95 22.38 -19.11
C ALA A 45 28.59 21.93 -20.43
N THR A 46 28.29 20.72 -20.90
CA THR A 46 28.84 20.17 -22.15
C THR A 46 28.01 20.53 -23.39
N LEU A 47 26.80 21.05 -23.22
CA LEU A 47 25.87 21.39 -24.30
C LEU A 47 26.43 22.41 -25.32
N PRO A 48 27.11 23.51 -24.92
CA PRO A 48 27.66 24.48 -25.87
C PRO A 48 28.79 23.90 -26.74
N ALA A 49 29.59 22.99 -26.19
CA ALA A 49 30.70 22.35 -26.90
C ALA A 49 30.26 21.14 -27.76
N ALA A 50 29.06 20.61 -27.50
CA ALA A 50 28.45 19.51 -28.24
C ALA A 50 27.70 19.96 -29.52
N THR A 51 27.62 21.26 -29.79
CA THR A 51 27.00 21.77 -31.01
C THR A 51 27.88 21.42 -32.22
N PRO A 52 27.40 20.65 -33.21
CA PRO A 52 28.19 20.39 -34.40
C PRO A 52 28.45 21.70 -35.14
N LEU A 53 29.71 22.10 -35.25
CA LEU A 53 30.17 23.00 -36.29
C LEU A 53 29.98 22.27 -37.63
N PHE A 54 29.53 22.99 -38.66
CA PHE A 54 29.28 22.55 -40.05
C PHE A 54 27.85 22.09 -40.35
N THR A 55 27.01 23.10 -40.58
CA THR A 55 25.98 23.10 -41.63
C THR A 55 26.68 22.91 -42.98
N GLN A 56 26.10 22.13 -43.90
CA GLN A 56 26.55 22.11 -45.30
C GLN A 56 26.65 23.56 -45.80
N VAL A 57 27.84 23.92 -46.26
CA VAL A 57 28.13 25.24 -46.78
C VAL A 57 28.03 25.16 -48.29
N VAL A 58 27.08 25.87 -48.89
CA VAL A 58 27.05 26.01 -50.35
C VAL A 58 27.77 27.30 -50.71
N ALA A 59 28.78 27.17 -51.57
CA ALA A 59 29.43 28.31 -52.20
C ALA A 59 28.50 28.80 -53.32
N ILE A 60 27.92 29.98 -53.13
CA ILE A 60 27.18 30.68 -54.19
C ILE A 60 28.19 31.62 -54.84
N GLN A 61 28.52 31.37 -56.11
CA GLN A 61 29.31 32.31 -56.91
C GLN A 61 28.36 33.40 -57.41
N GLU A 62 28.54 34.63 -56.93
CA GLU A 62 27.95 35.80 -57.56
C GLU A 62 28.98 36.42 -58.50
N GLU A 63 28.66 36.41 -59.80
CA GLU A 63 29.43 37.11 -60.82
C GLU A 63 28.90 38.55 -60.90
N LYS A 64 29.69 39.52 -60.43
CA LYS A 64 29.32 40.93 -60.56
C LYS A 64 30.10 41.54 -61.72
N VAL A 65 29.40 41.74 -62.84
CA VAL A 65 29.95 42.39 -64.02
C VAL A 65 29.82 43.90 -63.85
N VAL A 66 30.94 44.59 -63.68
CA VAL A 66 30.97 46.06 -63.68
C VAL A 66 31.51 46.52 -65.03
N VAL A 67 30.68 47.24 -65.77
CA VAL A 67 31.04 47.86 -67.04
C VAL A 67 31.34 49.33 -66.77
N GLU A 68 32.59 49.73 -66.93
CA GLU A 68 32.99 51.14 -66.93
C GLU A 68 33.38 51.55 -68.34
N GLU A 69 32.78 52.63 -68.84
CA GLU A 69 33.19 53.27 -70.09
C GLU A 69 34.23 54.35 -69.78
N LYS A 70 35.43 54.23 -70.35
CA LYS A 70 36.46 55.27 -70.28
C LYS A 70 36.87 55.69 -71.71
N PRO A 71 37.04 57.00 -71.96
CA PRO A 71 37.51 57.48 -73.25
C PRO A 71 39.01 57.23 -73.40
N ASP A 72 39.44 56.72 -74.55
CA ASP A 72 40.85 56.58 -74.89
C ASP A 72 41.45 57.94 -75.36
N SER A 73 42.78 57.99 -75.53
CA SER A 73 43.51 59.22 -75.90
C SER A 73 43.17 59.84 -77.26
N ASN A 74 42.33 59.19 -78.09
CA ASN A 74 41.81 59.69 -79.36
C ASN A 74 40.29 59.93 -79.35
N GLY A 75 39.60 59.75 -78.22
CA GLY A 75 38.20 60.16 -78.04
C GLY A 75 37.15 59.14 -78.47
N GLU A 76 37.51 57.87 -78.69
CA GLU A 76 36.53 56.77 -78.77
C GLU A 76 36.29 56.15 -77.38
N LEU A 77 35.02 55.82 -77.10
CA LEU A 77 34.59 55.17 -75.85
C LEU A 77 34.99 53.69 -75.90
N VAL A 78 35.85 53.27 -74.97
CA VAL A 78 36.20 51.86 -74.78
C VAL A 78 35.52 51.35 -73.50
N THR A 79 34.74 50.28 -73.63
CA THR A 79 34.12 49.56 -72.51
C THR A 79 35.14 48.61 -71.88
N ASP A 80 35.57 48.91 -70.64
CA ASP A 80 36.29 47.96 -69.80
C ASP A 80 35.27 47.15 -68.99
N VAL A 81 35.22 45.85 -69.27
CA VAL A 81 34.39 44.90 -68.52
C VAL A 81 35.28 44.25 -67.47
N THR A 82 35.08 44.61 -66.19
CA THR A 82 35.78 43.95 -65.08
C THR A 82 34.82 42.98 -64.40
N VAL A 83 35.12 41.69 -64.47
CA VAL A 83 34.37 40.64 -63.78
C VAL A 83 35.00 40.43 -62.39
N SER A 84 34.23 40.70 -61.34
CA SER A 84 34.65 40.40 -59.97
C SER A 84 33.80 39.24 -59.43
N GLU A 85 34.44 38.08 -59.25
CA GLU A 85 33.83 36.91 -58.61
C GLU A 85 33.85 37.08 -57.09
N THR A 86 32.67 37.12 -56.45
CA THR A 86 32.57 37.06 -54.99
C THR A 86 31.92 35.72 -54.61
N THR A 87 32.64 34.89 -53.86
CA THR A 87 32.08 33.64 -53.33
C THR A 87 31.37 33.92 -52.02
N LEU A 88 30.04 33.84 -52.01
CA LEU A 88 29.24 33.92 -50.80
C LEU A 88 29.02 32.53 -50.22
N VAL A 89 29.28 32.39 -48.93
CA VAL A 89 29.11 31.16 -48.17
C VAL A 89 27.76 31.25 -47.46
N ALA A 90 26.76 30.50 -47.93
CA ALA A 90 25.42 30.47 -47.34
C ALA A 90 25.14 29.11 -46.65
N PRO A 91 24.61 29.09 -45.41
CA PRO A 91 24.23 27.86 -44.73
C PRO A 91 22.94 27.26 -45.31
N VAL A 92 22.94 25.97 -45.63
CA VAL A 92 21.72 25.26 -46.07
C VAL A 92 20.97 24.70 -44.85
N PRO A 93 19.69 25.07 -44.62
CA PRO A 93 18.89 24.42 -43.58
C PRO A 93 18.65 22.95 -43.96
N GLN A 94 19.10 22.02 -43.13
CA GLN A 94 18.75 20.60 -43.32
C GLN A 94 17.26 20.38 -42.98
N PRO A 95 16.48 19.69 -43.84
CA PRO A 95 15.10 19.34 -43.54
C PRO A 95 15.01 18.39 -42.34
N LEU A 96 13.98 18.55 -41.52
CA LEU A 96 13.73 17.71 -40.35
C LEU A 96 13.24 16.32 -40.79
N GLU A 97 14.13 15.32 -40.78
CA GLU A 97 13.71 13.92 -40.94
C GLU A 97 13.19 13.34 -39.62
N TRP A 98 11.95 12.86 -39.60
CA TRP A 98 11.28 12.36 -38.39
C TRP A 98 11.96 11.14 -37.75
N SER A 99 12.55 10.25 -38.54
CA SER A 99 13.29 9.08 -38.03
C SER A 99 14.57 9.49 -37.29
N SER A 100 15.27 10.49 -37.83
CA SER A 100 16.48 11.09 -37.24
C SER A 100 16.13 11.97 -36.02
N ALA A 101 15.00 12.67 -36.06
CA ALA A 101 14.46 13.42 -34.92
C ALA A 101 14.10 12.50 -33.74
N PHE A 102 13.44 11.36 -34.00
CA PHE A 102 13.12 10.37 -32.98
C PHE A 102 14.37 9.83 -32.28
N LYS A 103 15.39 9.44 -33.06
CA LYS A 103 16.68 8.99 -32.51
C LYS A 103 17.38 10.08 -31.70
N SER A 104 17.36 11.32 -32.18
CA SER A 104 17.96 12.47 -31.49
C SER A 104 17.25 12.81 -30.18
N ILE A 105 15.93 12.70 -30.12
CA ILE A 105 15.19 12.92 -28.88
C ILE A 105 15.38 11.75 -27.94
N PHE A 106 15.14 10.51 -28.37
CA PHE A 106 15.12 9.35 -27.48
C PHE A 106 16.51 9.03 -26.90
N PHE A 107 17.54 8.94 -27.74
CA PHE A 107 18.91 8.63 -27.34
C PHE A 107 19.76 9.89 -27.10
N SER A 108 19.14 11.08 -27.08
CA SER A 108 19.87 12.35 -26.94
C SER A 108 21.02 12.51 -27.95
N VAL A 109 20.86 11.97 -29.17
CA VAL A 109 21.93 12.03 -30.20
C VAL A 109 22.11 13.48 -30.64
N PRO A 110 23.36 13.97 -30.77
CA PRO A 110 23.64 15.34 -31.20
C PRO A 110 22.97 15.64 -32.54
N SER A 111 22.25 16.76 -32.62
CA SER A 111 21.58 17.20 -33.83
C SER A 111 22.03 18.60 -34.23
N PRO A 112 22.24 18.86 -35.53
CA PRO A 112 22.49 20.21 -36.03
C PRO A 112 21.23 21.10 -35.95
N VAL A 113 20.05 20.51 -35.76
CA VAL A 113 18.77 21.25 -35.74
C VAL A 113 18.56 21.92 -34.37
N PRO A 114 18.44 23.26 -34.29
CA PRO A 114 18.28 23.97 -33.02
C PRO A 114 17.07 23.53 -32.20
N ILE A 115 15.92 23.29 -32.84
CA ILE A 115 14.69 22.90 -32.15
C ILE A 115 14.82 21.58 -31.39
N LEU A 116 15.56 20.60 -31.95
CA LEU A 116 15.80 19.30 -31.32
C LEU A 116 16.76 19.43 -30.12
N ARG A 117 17.72 20.35 -30.17
CA ARG A 117 18.61 20.65 -29.04
C ARG A 117 17.85 21.31 -27.89
N TYR A 118 17.02 22.31 -28.20
CA TYR A 118 16.16 22.94 -27.18
C TYR A 118 15.13 21.95 -26.61
N ALA A 119 14.57 21.06 -27.43
CA ALA A 119 13.69 20.01 -26.95
C ALA A 119 14.40 19.05 -25.97
N ASN A 120 15.62 18.60 -26.29
CA ASN A 120 16.40 17.75 -25.39
C ASN A 120 16.74 18.45 -24.06
N LEU A 121 17.13 19.72 -24.10
CA LEU A 121 17.35 20.53 -22.91
C LEU A 121 16.08 20.67 -22.07
N ALA A 122 14.95 20.97 -22.73
CA ALA A 122 13.65 21.10 -22.07
C ALA A 122 13.23 19.79 -21.39
N ILE A 123 13.33 18.64 -22.08
CA ILE A 123 13.02 17.32 -21.53
C ILE A 123 13.90 17.04 -20.30
N ASN A 124 15.22 17.21 -20.40
CA ASN A 124 16.12 16.93 -19.28
C ASN A 124 15.84 17.85 -18.08
N THR A 125 15.45 19.10 -18.34
CA THR A 125 15.11 20.07 -17.30
C THR A 125 13.76 19.73 -16.64
N LEU A 126 12.75 19.32 -17.41
CA LEU A 126 11.48 18.84 -16.86
C LEU A 126 11.66 17.58 -16.01
N LEU A 127 12.54 16.67 -16.43
CA LEU A 127 12.93 15.50 -15.63
C LEU A 127 13.61 15.91 -14.32
N LEU A 128 14.44 16.95 -14.33
CA LEU A 128 15.07 17.46 -13.10
C LEU A 128 14.00 18.04 -12.17
N PHE A 129 13.05 18.79 -12.71
CA PHE A 129 11.92 19.32 -11.93
C PHE A 129 11.04 18.20 -11.37
N ALA A 130 10.81 17.11 -12.10
CA ALA A 130 10.09 15.95 -11.58
C ALA A 130 10.81 15.32 -10.38
N VAL A 131 12.14 15.16 -10.47
CA VAL A 131 12.96 14.68 -9.35
C VAL A 131 12.93 15.66 -8.18
N ALA A 132 13.04 16.96 -8.45
CA ALA A 132 12.98 17.99 -7.42
C ALA A 132 11.58 18.05 -6.75
N GLU A 133 10.49 17.88 -7.50
CA GLU A 133 9.14 17.81 -6.94
C GLU A 133 9.01 16.61 -5.98
N PHE A 134 9.42 15.42 -6.44
CA PHE A 134 9.36 14.20 -5.63
C PHE A 134 10.18 14.31 -4.34
N LEU A 135 11.38 14.91 -4.42
CA LEU A 135 12.28 15.08 -3.28
C LEU A 135 11.83 16.20 -2.32
N LEU A 136 11.48 17.36 -2.85
CA LEU A 136 11.39 18.58 -2.05
C LEU A 136 9.98 18.89 -1.57
N VAL A 137 8.93 18.45 -2.27
CA VAL A 137 7.53 18.71 -1.85
C VAL A 137 7.24 18.13 -0.46
N PRO A 138 7.62 16.86 -0.15
CA PRO A 138 8.47 16.57 0.99
C PRO A 138 8.36 17.45 2.23
N TYR A 139 9.19 18.47 2.10
CA TYR A 139 9.68 19.35 3.11
C TYR A 139 8.84 20.63 3.22
N PHE A 140 8.37 21.14 2.08
CA PHE A 140 7.61 22.39 1.99
C PHE A 140 6.11 22.22 2.24
N ASP A 141 5.58 21.01 2.01
CA ASP A 141 4.20 20.66 2.30
C ASP A 141 4.13 19.81 3.58
N ASP A 142 4.17 20.45 4.74
CA ASP A 142 4.15 19.78 6.06
C ASP A 142 2.75 19.27 6.48
N ALA A 143 1.71 19.58 5.69
CA ALA A 143 0.31 19.32 5.98
C ALA A 143 -0.15 19.73 7.39
N SER A 144 0.43 20.78 7.99
CA SER A 144 0.13 21.27 9.34
C SER A 144 -1.37 21.56 9.58
N GLY A 145 -2.09 22.02 8.56
CA GLY A 145 -3.53 22.30 8.62
C GLY A 145 -4.48 21.11 8.43
N VAL A 146 -3.99 19.86 8.33
CA VAL A 146 -4.87 18.71 8.05
C VAL A 146 -5.88 18.46 9.17
N VAL A 147 -7.16 18.38 8.82
CA VAL A 147 -8.23 17.91 9.72
C VAL A 147 -8.62 16.50 9.29
N TYR A 148 -8.54 15.54 10.22
CA TYR A 148 -8.96 14.17 9.97
C TYR A 148 -9.51 13.50 11.23
N THR A 149 -10.32 12.47 11.01
CA THR A 149 -10.79 11.56 12.06
C THR A 149 -10.84 10.14 11.50
N ARG A 150 -10.64 9.15 12.37
CA ARG A 150 -10.77 7.75 12.00
C ARG A 150 -11.16 6.88 13.18
N VAL A 151 -11.69 5.72 12.84
CA VAL A 151 -11.95 4.65 13.81
C VAL A 151 -10.65 3.87 14.02
N GLY A 152 -10.26 3.71 15.28
CA GLY A 152 -9.17 2.85 15.72
C GLY A 152 -9.70 1.50 16.20
N ALA A 153 -9.17 1.00 17.31
CA ALA A 153 -9.55 -0.26 17.92
C ALA A 153 -11.04 -0.35 18.24
N LEU A 154 -11.64 -1.47 17.84
CA LEU A 154 -13.03 -1.80 18.07
C LEU A 154 -13.12 -2.98 19.03
N TYR A 155 -13.77 -2.75 20.15
CA TYR A 155 -14.08 -3.76 21.15
C TYR A 155 -15.54 -4.18 20.98
N PRO A 156 -15.97 -5.28 21.63
CA PRO A 156 -17.39 -5.60 21.71
C PRO A 156 -18.21 -4.49 22.39
N ASP A 157 -17.61 -3.75 23.32
CA ASP A 157 -18.30 -2.78 24.18
C ASP A 157 -17.74 -1.35 24.08
N ALA A 158 -16.78 -1.11 23.19
CA ALA A 158 -16.11 0.18 23.07
C ALA A 158 -15.52 0.41 21.68
N ALA A 159 -15.19 1.65 21.37
CA ALA A 159 -14.45 2.05 20.18
C ALA A 159 -13.44 3.14 20.53
N LYS A 160 -12.24 3.09 19.94
CA LYS A 160 -11.29 4.20 19.94
C LYS A 160 -11.52 5.06 18.70
N ILE A 161 -11.64 6.37 18.87
CA ILE A 161 -11.82 7.34 17.78
C ILE A 161 -10.69 8.36 17.86
N VAL A 162 -9.94 8.49 16.77
CA VAL A 162 -8.84 9.47 16.66
C VAL A 162 -9.38 10.72 16.00
N VAL A 163 -9.05 11.88 16.54
CA VAL A 163 -9.39 13.18 15.94
C VAL A 163 -8.17 14.09 15.93
N ARG A 164 -7.94 14.75 14.80
CA ARG A 164 -7.02 15.87 14.68
C ARG A 164 -7.76 17.09 14.17
N TYR A 165 -7.77 18.15 14.98
CA TYR A 165 -8.49 19.39 14.69
C TYR A 165 -7.66 20.62 15.12
N PRO A 166 -6.67 21.05 14.31
CA PRO A 166 -5.88 22.24 14.63
C PRO A 166 -6.78 23.50 14.64
N PRO A 167 -6.54 24.45 15.56
CA PRO A 167 -7.32 25.69 15.63
C PRO A 167 -7.00 26.62 14.46
N THR A 168 -7.99 27.39 14.02
CA THR A 168 -7.84 28.42 12.98
C THR A 168 -7.35 29.77 13.53
N THR A 169 -7.36 29.93 14.85
CA THR A 169 -6.91 31.13 15.56
C THR A 169 -5.75 30.77 16.50
N ASN A 170 -5.11 31.77 17.13
CA ASN A 170 -4.00 31.59 18.07
C ASN A 170 -4.44 30.97 19.42
N ALA A 171 -5.32 29.97 19.40
CA ALA A 171 -5.72 29.22 20.58
C ALA A 171 -4.60 28.27 20.99
N THR A 172 -4.31 28.19 22.29
CA THR A 172 -3.31 27.25 22.85
C THR A 172 -3.89 25.85 23.05
N GLN A 173 -5.21 25.73 23.11
CA GLN A 173 -5.96 24.49 23.30
C GLN A 173 -7.26 24.54 22.47
N ASN A 174 -7.69 23.38 21.98
CA ASN A 174 -8.96 23.23 21.27
C ASN A 174 -9.71 22.02 21.85
N LEU A 175 -10.91 22.26 22.39
CA LEU A 175 -11.74 21.22 22.98
C LEU A 175 -12.84 20.85 22.00
N VAL A 176 -12.92 19.56 21.67
CA VAL A 176 -13.90 19.02 20.72
C VAL A 176 -14.69 17.90 21.39
N ARG A 177 -16.02 17.96 21.35
CA ARG A 177 -16.89 16.91 21.86
C ARG A 177 -17.18 15.89 20.77
N LEU A 178 -17.03 14.61 21.10
CA LEU A 178 -17.56 13.53 20.27
C LEU A 178 -19.04 13.33 20.60
N SER A 179 -19.89 13.36 19.60
CA SER A 179 -21.32 13.04 19.74
C SER A 179 -21.62 11.81 18.87
N TRP A 180 -22.41 10.87 19.40
CA TRP A 180 -22.64 9.57 18.76
C TRP A 180 -24.08 9.10 18.86
N ARG A 181 -24.49 8.18 17.99
CA ARG A 181 -25.78 7.50 18.07
C ARG A 181 -25.72 6.09 17.47
N GLN A 182 -26.66 5.25 17.89
CA GLN A 182 -26.85 3.92 17.33
C GLN A 182 -27.64 4.02 16.02
N VAL A 183 -27.24 3.22 15.02
CA VAL A 183 -27.96 3.10 13.74
C VAL A 183 -28.79 1.82 13.79
N ASP A 184 -30.08 1.90 13.47
CA ASP A 184 -30.96 0.72 13.45
C ASP A 184 -30.57 -0.22 12.30
N THR A 185 -30.88 -1.51 12.45
CA THR A 185 -30.71 -2.59 11.47
C THR A 185 -31.30 -2.30 10.10
N LYS A 186 -32.32 -1.43 10.01
CA LYS A 186 -32.91 -0.94 8.75
C LYS A 186 -32.18 0.27 8.16
N GLY A 187 -31.08 0.71 8.76
CA GLY A 187 -30.35 1.92 8.37
C GLY A 187 -31.03 3.22 8.81
N SER A 188 -32.12 3.15 9.59
CA SER A 188 -32.78 4.35 10.10
C SER A 188 -31.93 5.05 11.16
N THR A 189 -31.94 6.38 11.12
CA THR A 189 -31.15 7.24 12.01
C THR A 189 -32.03 8.04 12.98
N ASP A 190 -33.15 7.45 13.40
CA ASP A 190 -34.13 8.10 14.28
C ASP A 190 -33.66 8.24 15.74
N ALA A 191 -32.56 7.58 16.11
CA ALA A 191 -31.99 7.70 17.45
C ALA A 191 -31.42 9.11 17.70
N PRO A 192 -31.67 9.73 18.87
CA PRO A 192 -31.09 11.02 19.22
C PRO A 192 -29.58 10.89 19.42
N TRP A 193 -28.87 11.98 19.13
CA TRP A 193 -27.44 12.10 19.44
C TRP A 193 -27.21 12.08 20.95
N ARG A 194 -26.14 11.40 21.36
CA ARG A 194 -25.70 11.29 22.75
C ARG A 194 -24.33 11.95 22.88
N ASP A 195 -24.14 12.64 23.99
CA ASP A 195 -22.83 13.17 24.36
C ASP A 195 -21.84 12.02 24.60
N GLY A 196 -20.65 12.19 24.04
CA GLY A 196 -19.49 11.34 24.25
C GLY A 196 -18.35 12.09 24.96
N PRO A 197 -17.15 11.51 24.99
CA PRO A 197 -15.99 12.12 25.64
C PRO A 197 -15.51 13.38 24.91
N LEU A 198 -14.86 14.27 25.66
CA LEU A 198 -14.20 15.48 25.16
C LEU A 198 -12.75 15.17 24.76
N ALA A 199 -12.34 15.59 23.57
CA ALA A 199 -10.96 15.57 23.12
C ALA A 199 -10.25 16.85 23.54
N ASN A 200 -9.11 16.68 24.21
CA ASN A 200 -8.21 17.78 24.54
C ASN A 200 -7.10 17.87 23.49
N LEU A 201 -7.25 18.80 22.54
CA LEU A 201 -6.28 18.99 21.46
C LEU A 201 -5.32 20.10 21.85
N THR A 202 -4.02 19.79 21.83
CA THR A 202 -2.95 20.71 22.22
C THR A 202 -1.85 20.74 21.16
N ALA A 203 -1.07 21.83 21.11
CA ALA A 203 0.07 21.91 20.20
C ALA A 203 1.13 20.81 20.46
N ASP A 204 1.34 20.44 21.72
CA ASP A 204 2.31 19.42 22.12
C ASP A 204 1.97 18.04 21.54
N SER A 205 0.68 17.72 21.45
CA SER A 205 0.16 16.49 20.83
C SER A 205 -0.13 16.63 19.32
N ASP A 206 0.37 17.69 18.67
CA ASP A 206 0.10 18.05 17.27
C ASP A 206 -1.40 18.08 16.95
N TRP A 207 -2.18 18.54 17.94
CA TRP A 207 -3.64 18.63 17.90
C TRP A 207 -4.34 17.29 17.66
N VAL A 208 -3.67 16.18 17.96
CA VAL A 208 -4.22 14.81 17.90
C VAL A 208 -4.68 14.38 19.29
N SER A 209 -5.82 13.70 19.36
CA SER A 209 -6.30 13.00 20.55
C SER A 209 -7.03 11.72 20.15
N THR A 210 -6.90 10.69 20.98
CA THR A 210 -7.64 9.44 20.84
C THR A 210 -8.65 9.30 21.98
N LEU A 211 -9.92 9.21 21.61
CA LEU A 211 -11.05 9.08 22.51
C LEU A 211 -11.50 7.63 22.63
N ARG A 212 -11.81 7.18 23.86
CA ARG A 212 -12.44 5.87 24.08
C ARG A 212 -13.94 6.05 24.36
N LEU A 213 -14.77 5.70 23.38
CA LEU A 213 -16.21 5.61 23.54
C LEU A 213 -16.55 4.23 24.11
N SER A 214 -17.14 4.16 25.30
CA SER A 214 -17.43 2.90 26.02
C SER A 214 -18.93 2.70 26.24
N GLY A 215 -19.34 1.50 26.66
CA GLY A 215 -20.75 1.20 26.96
C GLY A 215 -21.58 0.94 25.69
N LEU A 216 -20.93 0.47 24.63
CA LEU A 216 -21.55 0.07 23.38
C LEU A 216 -22.00 -1.40 23.46
N TRP A 217 -22.92 -1.76 22.57
CA TRP A 217 -23.34 -3.16 22.37
C TRP A 217 -22.48 -3.85 21.31
N PRO A 218 -22.15 -5.15 21.45
CA PRO A 218 -21.44 -5.93 20.43
C PRO A 218 -22.19 -6.00 19.11
N THR A 219 -21.46 -6.19 18.00
CA THR A 219 -22.04 -6.41 16.66
C THR A 219 -23.02 -5.32 16.21
N THR A 220 -22.89 -4.11 16.75
CA THR A 220 -23.87 -3.02 16.58
C THR A 220 -23.25 -1.85 15.84
N THR A 221 -24.01 -1.27 14.91
CA THR A 221 -23.56 -0.13 14.11
C THR A 221 -23.88 1.19 14.81
N TYR A 222 -22.89 2.06 14.86
CA TYR A 222 -22.99 3.42 15.38
C TYR A 222 -22.47 4.42 14.35
N GLU A 223 -22.83 5.68 14.53
CA GLU A 223 -22.19 6.79 13.83
C GLU A 223 -21.82 7.90 14.81
N TYR A 224 -20.76 8.63 14.47
CA TYR A 224 -20.25 9.74 15.28
C TYR A 224 -20.02 10.99 14.43
N ARG A 225 -20.04 12.13 15.12
CA ARG A 225 -19.67 13.46 14.62
C ARG A 225 -18.98 14.24 15.74
N PHE A 226 -18.52 15.44 15.41
CA PHE A 226 -17.91 16.33 16.40
C PHE A 226 -18.67 17.64 16.53
N GLU A 227 -18.69 18.14 17.76
CA GLU A 227 -19.33 19.38 18.16
C GLU A 227 -18.34 20.23 18.98
N ASP A 228 -18.49 21.55 18.92
CA ASP A 228 -17.78 22.46 19.83
C ASP A 228 -18.43 22.45 21.23
N LEU A 229 -17.90 23.26 22.15
CA LEU A 229 -18.46 23.37 23.50
C LEU A 229 -19.82 24.08 23.57
N ASN A 230 -20.24 24.75 22.50
CA ASN A 230 -21.53 25.42 22.37
C ASN A 230 -22.53 24.56 21.58
N ASP A 231 -22.27 23.25 21.47
CA ASP A 231 -23.07 22.26 20.75
C ASP A 231 -23.24 22.56 19.24
N THR A 232 -22.31 23.35 18.66
CA THR A 232 -22.26 23.61 17.22
C THR A 232 -21.52 22.48 16.51
N VAL A 233 -22.17 21.85 15.54
CA VAL A 233 -21.59 20.77 14.76
C VAL A 233 -20.41 21.29 13.94
N LEU A 234 -19.26 20.63 14.06
CA LEU A 234 -18.06 20.97 13.31
C LEU A 234 -18.22 20.59 11.83
N PRO A 235 -17.60 21.34 10.89
CA PRO A 235 -17.78 21.13 9.46
C PRO A 235 -17.18 19.80 8.95
N TYR A 236 -16.27 19.19 9.71
CA TYR A 236 -15.70 17.89 9.39
C TYR A 236 -15.89 16.91 10.57
N PRO A 237 -16.27 15.64 10.32
CA PRO A 237 -16.57 15.06 9.01
C PRO A 237 -17.86 15.63 8.40
N ALA A 238 -17.87 15.77 7.07
CA ALA A 238 -19.01 16.37 6.35
C ALA A 238 -20.29 15.54 6.49
N GLU A 239 -20.12 14.23 6.60
CA GLU A 239 -21.16 13.28 6.98
C GLU A 239 -20.70 12.49 8.21
N PRO A 240 -21.61 12.07 9.11
CA PRO A 240 -21.25 11.21 10.23
C PRO A 240 -20.53 9.94 9.79
N ILE A 241 -19.45 9.59 10.48
CA ILE A 241 -18.69 8.38 10.19
C ILE A 241 -19.31 7.20 10.92
N ARG A 242 -19.53 6.11 10.19
CA ARG A 242 -20.09 4.86 10.71
C ARG A 242 -19.00 3.88 11.12
N PHE A 243 -19.29 3.11 12.16
CA PHE A 243 -18.47 1.97 12.57
C PHE A 243 -19.35 0.88 13.20
N ARG A 244 -18.82 -0.34 13.27
CA ARG A 244 -19.50 -1.48 13.88
C ARG A 244 -18.62 -2.08 14.97
N THR A 245 -19.16 -2.25 16.16
CA THR A 245 -18.43 -2.92 17.25
C THR A 245 -18.19 -4.40 16.92
N PHE A 246 -17.09 -4.93 17.44
CA PHE A 246 -16.73 -6.33 17.21
C PHE A 246 -17.74 -7.29 17.87
N PRO A 247 -17.85 -8.53 17.38
CA PRO A 247 -18.66 -9.54 18.04
C PRO A 247 -18.06 -9.92 19.39
N ASP A 248 -18.92 -10.33 20.32
CA ASP A 248 -18.49 -10.82 21.63
C ASP A 248 -17.75 -12.15 21.48
N SER A 249 -16.43 -12.13 21.71
CA SER A 249 -15.57 -13.31 21.61
C SER A 249 -15.93 -14.47 22.56
N ARG A 250 -16.82 -14.23 23.53
CA ARG A 250 -17.33 -15.27 24.46
C ARG A 250 -18.46 -16.08 23.83
N LEU A 251 -19.06 -15.60 22.74
CA LEU A 251 -20.11 -16.30 22.02
C LEU A 251 -19.48 -17.13 20.89
N TYR A 252 -19.43 -18.45 21.08
CA TYR A 252 -18.88 -19.39 20.10
C TYR A 252 -19.90 -19.76 19.02
N SER A 253 -20.43 -18.77 18.32
CA SER A 253 -21.39 -18.97 17.21
C SER A 253 -20.73 -19.20 15.85
N GLY A 254 -19.39 -19.20 15.80
CA GLY A 254 -18.61 -19.07 14.58
C GLY A 254 -18.63 -17.64 14.03
N SER A 255 -17.62 -17.31 13.23
CA SER A 255 -17.40 -16.01 12.60
C SER A 255 -17.34 -16.17 11.08
N ASN A 256 -17.80 -15.15 10.35
CA ASN A 256 -17.60 -15.05 8.91
C ASN A 256 -17.33 -13.59 8.55
N PHE A 257 -16.07 -13.27 8.35
CA PHE A 257 -15.62 -11.90 8.10
C PHE A 257 -14.36 -11.89 7.24
N ARG A 258 -14.05 -10.74 6.65
CA ARG A 258 -12.79 -10.51 5.96
C ARG A 258 -11.98 -9.42 6.65
N PHE A 259 -10.66 -9.50 6.52
CA PHE A 259 -9.75 -8.41 6.85
C PHE A 259 -8.63 -8.32 5.81
N LEU A 260 -7.92 -7.19 5.83
CA LEU A 260 -6.84 -6.92 4.88
C LEU A 260 -5.48 -6.87 5.57
N ALA A 261 -4.42 -7.25 4.86
CA ALA A 261 -3.04 -7.11 5.32
C ALA A 261 -2.13 -6.58 4.20
N SER A 262 -1.32 -5.56 4.52
CA SER A 262 -0.27 -5.01 3.65
C SER A 262 0.68 -4.10 4.45
N SER A 263 1.80 -3.69 3.87
CA SER A 263 2.78 -2.73 4.42
C SER A 263 3.40 -1.91 3.30
N CYS A 264 4.30 -1.00 3.63
CA CYS A 264 5.12 -0.26 2.68
C CYS A 264 4.30 0.63 1.74
N MET A 265 4.24 1.93 2.06
CA MET A 265 3.72 2.92 1.14
C MET A 265 4.62 4.15 1.06
N THR A 266 4.83 4.67 -0.14
CA THR A 266 5.37 6.02 -0.32
C THR A 266 4.39 6.84 -1.15
N PRO A 267 3.92 8.00 -0.65
CA PRO A 267 3.11 8.91 -1.44
C PRO A 267 3.82 9.29 -2.75
N ASN A 268 3.04 9.33 -3.82
CA ASN A 268 3.49 9.64 -5.17
C ASN A 268 4.59 8.71 -5.70
N PHE A 269 4.58 7.43 -5.31
CA PHE A 269 5.44 6.41 -5.91
C PHE A 269 4.62 5.26 -6.54
N PRO A 270 4.92 4.86 -7.80
CA PRO A 270 5.71 5.57 -8.80
C PRO A 270 5.24 7.00 -9.06
N TYR A 271 6.16 7.84 -9.49
CA TYR A 271 5.96 9.27 -9.63
C TYR A 271 4.84 9.64 -10.60
N ALA A 272 3.95 10.50 -10.16
CA ALA A 272 3.01 11.21 -11.02
C ALA A 272 3.18 12.73 -10.80
N PRO A 273 3.35 13.52 -11.87
CA PRO A 273 3.48 14.98 -11.74
C PRO A 273 2.28 15.61 -11.04
N LEU A 274 2.55 16.55 -10.13
CA LEU A 274 1.53 17.34 -9.40
C LEU A 274 0.58 16.48 -8.54
N GLN A 275 0.99 15.27 -8.17
CA GLN A 275 0.20 14.30 -7.38
C GLN A 275 0.95 13.86 -6.12
N SER A 276 1.69 14.78 -5.49
CA SER A 276 2.62 14.54 -4.37
C SER A 276 2.04 13.81 -3.14
N ARG A 277 0.71 13.83 -2.95
CA ARG A 277 0.01 13.13 -1.85
C ARG A 277 -0.76 11.88 -2.29
N ARG A 278 -0.74 11.52 -3.56
CA ARG A 278 -1.50 10.36 -4.08
C ARG A 278 -0.87 9.06 -3.62
N ILE A 279 -1.69 8.10 -3.19
CA ILE A 279 -1.24 6.74 -2.84
C ILE A 279 -2.08 5.76 -3.64
N LYS A 280 -1.56 5.33 -4.81
CA LYS A 280 -2.38 4.58 -5.79
C LYS A 280 -2.92 3.27 -5.23
N GLY A 281 -2.17 2.61 -4.35
CA GLY A 281 -2.61 1.39 -3.68
C GLY A 281 -3.97 1.55 -3.00
N PHE A 282 -4.17 2.66 -2.28
CA PHE A 282 -5.44 2.94 -1.63
C PHE A 282 -6.55 3.37 -2.58
N ASP A 283 -6.22 3.99 -3.72
CA ASP A 283 -7.22 4.24 -4.77
C ASP A 283 -7.77 2.91 -5.31
N LEU A 284 -6.87 1.97 -5.64
CA LEU A 284 -7.25 0.64 -6.12
C LEU A 284 -8.00 -0.17 -5.05
N LEU A 285 -7.56 -0.08 -3.79
CA LEU A 285 -8.23 -0.75 -2.69
C LEU A 285 -9.65 -0.20 -2.49
N ALA A 286 -9.82 1.13 -2.47
CA ALA A 286 -11.12 1.75 -2.32
C ALA A 286 -12.07 1.38 -3.48
N ASP A 287 -11.57 1.34 -4.72
CA ASP A 287 -12.35 0.92 -5.88
C ASP A 287 -12.74 -0.58 -5.79
N THR A 288 -11.93 -1.41 -5.12
CA THR A 288 -12.23 -2.84 -4.89
C THR A 288 -13.26 -3.03 -3.77
N LEU A 289 -13.12 -2.31 -2.65
CA LEU A 289 -14.02 -2.43 -1.50
C LEU A 289 -15.39 -1.79 -1.75
N TRP A 290 -15.40 -0.66 -2.46
CA TRP A 290 -16.59 0.13 -2.73
C TRP A 290 -16.62 0.52 -4.20
N PRO A 291 -16.85 -0.46 -5.11
CA PRO A 291 -16.94 -0.19 -6.53
C PRO A 291 -18.00 0.88 -6.77
N LYS A 292 -17.67 1.88 -7.58
CA LYS A 292 -18.66 2.87 -8.00
C LYS A 292 -19.78 2.10 -8.69
N SER A 293 -20.97 2.10 -8.08
CA SER A 293 -22.16 1.52 -8.69
C SER A 293 -22.21 2.03 -10.13
N SER A 294 -22.20 1.12 -11.10
CA SER A 294 -22.41 1.49 -12.49
C SER A 294 -23.74 2.22 -12.53
N ALA A 295 -23.69 3.54 -12.74
CA ALA A 295 -24.90 4.31 -12.99
C ALA A 295 -25.66 3.56 -14.09
N PRO A 296 -26.96 3.25 -13.91
CA PRO A 296 -27.73 2.64 -14.97
C PRO A 296 -27.57 3.54 -16.19
N LEU A 297 -27.15 2.95 -17.32
CA LEU A 297 -27.08 3.60 -18.61
C LEU A 297 -28.36 4.44 -18.76
N VAL A 298 -28.21 5.76 -18.68
CA VAL A 298 -29.29 6.69 -18.95
C VAL A 298 -29.72 6.37 -20.37
N SER A 299 -30.86 5.69 -20.49
CA SER A 299 -31.55 5.50 -21.76
C SER A 299 -31.76 6.91 -22.29
N GLN A 300 -31.06 7.25 -23.38
CA GLN A 300 -31.25 8.52 -24.05
C GLN A 300 -32.70 8.57 -24.52
N VAL A 301 -33.54 9.28 -23.76
CA VAL A 301 -34.84 9.72 -24.22
C VAL A 301 -34.57 10.72 -25.33
N VAL A 302 -34.66 10.25 -26.57
CA VAL A 302 -34.71 11.08 -27.76
C VAL A 302 -35.96 11.98 -27.63
N PRO A 303 -35.85 13.32 -27.75
CA PRO A 303 -37.03 14.19 -27.74
C PRO A 303 -37.78 13.99 -29.05
N THR A 304 -39.00 13.48 -28.96
CA THR A 304 -39.97 13.46 -30.05
C THR A 304 -40.45 14.88 -30.32
N SER A 305 -40.00 15.46 -31.44
CA SER A 305 -40.58 16.67 -32.00
C SER A 305 -41.91 16.33 -32.69
N SER A 306 -42.98 16.99 -32.24
CA SER A 306 -44.30 16.97 -32.85
C SER A 306 -44.33 17.78 -34.15
N SER A 307 -44.82 17.19 -35.23
CA SER A 307 -45.57 17.92 -36.26
C SER A 307 -46.51 16.96 -36.96
N ALA A 308 -47.78 17.29 -36.89
CA ALA A 308 -48.91 16.60 -37.48
C ALA A 308 -48.94 16.72 -39.01
N GLU A 309 -49.40 15.68 -39.70
CA GLU A 309 -50.49 15.75 -40.69
C GLU A 309 -50.88 14.34 -41.14
N ALA A 310 -52.19 14.11 -41.25
CA ALA A 310 -52.85 12.91 -41.76
C ALA A 310 -53.45 13.25 -43.16
N PRO A 311 -54.26 12.42 -43.84
CA PRO A 311 -54.65 11.02 -43.61
C PRO A 311 -54.69 10.14 -44.91
N GLU A 312 -55.31 8.96 -44.79
CA GLU A 312 -55.95 8.15 -45.87
C GLU A 312 -55.02 7.31 -46.79
N SER A 313 -55.30 6.07 -47.19
CA SER A 313 -56.49 5.21 -47.17
C SER A 313 -56.15 3.74 -47.52
N THR A 314 -56.99 2.82 -47.03
CA THR A 314 -57.55 1.61 -47.71
C THR A 314 -56.67 0.44 -48.22
N THR A 315 -56.87 -0.70 -47.53
CA THR A 315 -57.32 -2.04 -48.01
C THR A 315 -56.52 -2.92 -48.99
N SER A 316 -56.59 -4.22 -48.64
CA SER A 316 -56.76 -5.44 -49.47
C SER A 316 -55.55 -6.11 -50.13
N ASP A 317 -55.27 -7.30 -49.61
CA ASP A 317 -55.26 -8.62 -50.27
C ASP A 317 -54.39 -8.93 -51.50
N ALA A 318 -53.84 -10.16 -51.41
CA ALA A 318 -53.53 -11.11 -52.47
C ALA A 318 -52.09 -11.18 -53.05
N VAL A 319 -51.43 -12.26 -52.64
CA VAL A 319 -50.34 -13.04 -53.28
C VAL A 319 -50.93 -13.70 -54.57
N PRO A 320 -50.21 -13.99 -55.70
CA PRO A 320 -48.96 -14.77 -55.70
C PRO A 320 -47.91 -14.58 -56.84
N ALA A 321 -46.74 -15.21 -56.57
CA ALA A 321 -45.85 -15.97 -57.47
C ALA A 321 -44.69 -15.30 -58.25
N ALA A 322 -43.49 -15.77 -57.86
CA ALA A 322 -42.26 -16.11 -58.60
C ALA A 322 -41.51 -14.97 -59.35
N SER A 323 -40.19 -14.77 -59.25
CA SER A 323 -39.09 -15.76 -59.26
C SER A 323 -37.71 -15.08 -59.00
N HIS A 324 -36.77 -15.83 -58.39
CA HIS A 324 -35.28 -15.70 -58.37
C HIS A 324 -34.65 -14.38 -57.82
N THR A 325 -33.56 -14.28 -57.05
CA THR A 325 -32.31 -15.04 -56.83
C THR A 325 -31.63 -14.64 -55.49
N SER A 326 -30.85 -15.58 -54.94
CA SER A 326 -29.58 -15.46 -54.17
C SER A 326 -29.46 -14.72 -52.81
N GLU A 327 -29.06 -15.53 -51.81
CA GLU A 327 -27.97 -15.33 -50.82
C GLU A 327 -28.23 -14.79 -49.38
N ASN A 328 -27.72 -15.60 -48.44
CA ASN A 328 -27.27 -15.34 -47.06
C ASN A 328 -28.30 -15.11 -45.94
N ALA A 329 -28.77 -16.23 -45.39
CA ALA A 329 -29.40 -16.34 -44.08
C ALA A 329 -28.38 -16.17 -42.94
N THR A 330 -28.50 -15.10 -42.17
CA THR A 330 -27.85 -14.94 -40.87
C THR A 330 -28.78 -15.51 -39.80
N VAL A 331 -28.28 -16.50 -39.06
CA VAL A 331 -28.95 -17.13 -37.92
C VAL A 331 -29.02 -16.13 -36.77
N LEU A 332 -30.23 -15.73 -36.39
CA LEU A 332 -30.51 -15.05 -35.12
C LEU A 332 -30.27 -16.04 -33.98
N VAL A 333 -29.09 -15.98 -33.38
CA VAL A 333 -28.83 -16.63 -32.09
C VAL A 333 -29.47 -15.75 -31.02
N SER A 334 -30.66 -16.13 -30.57
CA SER A 334 -31.25 -15.61 -29.35
C SER A 334 -30.32 -15.96 -28.18
N ASN A 335 -29.58 -14.99 -27.67
CA ASN A 335 -28.86 -15.12 -26.39
C ASN A 335 -29.90 -15.24 -25.28
N VAL A 336 -30.31 -16.47 -24.98
CA VAL A 336 -30.98 -16.82 -23.73
C VAL A 336 -29.95 -16.59 -22.62
N THR A 337 -30.04 -15.45 -21.95
CA THR A 337 -29.35 -15.20 -20.70
C THR A 337 -29.94 -16.15 -19.68
N LEU A 338 -29.20 -17.23 -19.37
CA LEU A 338 -29.50 -18.06 -18.22
C LEU A 338 -29.49 -17.18 -16.97
N PRO A 339 -30.43 -17.36 -16.02
CA PRO A 339 -30.43 -16.58 -14.80
C PRO A 339 -29.13 -16.87 -14.05
N VAL A 340 -28.30 -15.84 -13.90
CA VAL A 340 -27.15 -15.83 -13.01
C VAL A 340 -27.68 -16.20 -11.63
N ALA A 341 -27.19 -17.30 -11.06
CA ALA A 341 -27.53 -17.71 -9.71
C ALA A 341 -27.30 -16.53 -8.75
N PRO A 342 -28.17 -16.30 -7.75
CA PRO A 342 -27.97 -15.20 -6.81
C PRO A 342 -26.61 -15.36 -6.15
N GLU A 343 -25.73 -14.40 -6.42
CA GLU A 343 -24.38 -14.34 -5.88
C GLU A 343 -24.50 -14.33 -4.34
N LYS A 344 -23.91 -15.34 -3.69
CA LYS A 344 -23.92 -15.45 -2.22
C LYS A 344 -23.35 -14.12 -1.67
N PRO A 345 -24.04 -13.43 -0.75
CA PRO A 345 -23.54 -12.16 -0.23
C PRO A 345 -22.17 -12.38 0.40
N GLU A 346 -21.18 -11.64 -0.08
CA GLU A 346 -19.81 -11.71 0.42
C GLU A 346 -19.75 -11.25 1.88
N PRO A 347 -18.90 -11.89 2.73
CA PRO A 347 -18.72 -11.43 4.10
C PRO A 347 -18.12 -10.01 4.14
N PRO A 348 -18.48 -9.21 5.14
CA PRO A 348 -18.00 -7.84 5.28
C PRO A 348 -16.48 -7.82 5.52
N THR A 349 -15.82 -6.80 4.98
CA THR A 349 -14.43 -6.48 5.35
C THR A 349 -14.44 -5.55 6.55
N GLU A 350 -13.94 -6.01 7.68
CA GLU A 350 -14.17 -5.38 9.00
C GLU A 350 -13.00 -4.48 9.43
N PHE A 351 -11.76 -4.80 9.01
CA PHE A 351 -10.58 -3.99 9.32
C PHE A 351 -9.40 -4.29 8.37
N MET A 352 -8.36 -3.45 8.44
CA MET A 352 -7.05 -3.69 7.85
C MET A 352 -5.98 -3.71 8.94
N ILE A 353 -4.97 -4.57 8.78
CA ILE A 353 -3.73 -4.53 9.55
C ILE A 353 -2.62 -4.00 8.63
N PHE A 354 -2.01 -2.88 9.00
CA PHE A 354 -0.89 -2.26 8.29
C PHE A 354 0.43 -2.65 8.97
N LEU A 355 1.28 -3.38 8.26
CA LEU A 355 2.41 -4.14 8.83
C LEU A 355 3.72 -3.34 8.95
N GLY A 356 3.65 -2.01 8.97
CA GLY A 356 4.80 -1.11 9.02
C GLY A 356 5.12 -0.42 7.70
N ASP A 357 6.15 0.44 7.72
CA ASP A 357 6.56 1.28 6.58
C ASP A 357 5.46 2.21 6.08
N PHE A 358 4.75 2.83 7.02
CA PHE A 358 3.67 3.77 6.75
C PHE A 358 4.20 5.10 6.22
N ILE A 359 5.33 5.61 6.74
CA ILE A 359 5.80 6.98 6.45
C ILE A 359 7.04 7.10 5.55
N TYR A 360 7.96 6.12 5.54
CA TYR A 360 9.29 6.27 4.92
C TYR A 360 9.98 7.58 5.33
N ALA A 361 10.33 7.69 6.62
CA ALA A 361 10.90 8.90 7.20
C ALA A 361 12.28 9.30 6.63
N ASP A 362 12.97 8.37 5.96
CA ASP A 362 14.38 8.45 5.61
C ASP A 362 14.70 8.18 4.13
N VAL A 363 13.76 7.61 3.37
CA VAL A 363 13.92 7.32 1.94
C VAL A 363 12.92 8.12 1.11
N PRO A 364 13.35 8.81 0.03
CA PRO A 364 14.74 8.97 -0.43
C PRO A 364 15.55 10.02 0.37
N VAL A 365 14.89 10.77 1.27
CA VAL A 365 15.50 11.87 2.03
C VAL A 365 15.12 11.75 3.50
N TYR A 366 16.15 11.73 4.36
CA TYR A 366 16.01 11.86 5.79
C TYR A 366 16.06 13.34 6.22
N TYR A 367 15.01 13.82 6.87
CA TYR A 367 14.89 15.23 7.26
C TYR A 367 15.46 15.57 8.65
N GLY A 368 15.85 14.56 9.43
CA GLY A 368 16.45 14.75 10.74
C GLY A 368 15.72 13.99 11.85
N ASP A 369 16.29 14.08 13.05
CA ASP A 369 15.81 13.43 14.28
C ASP A 369 15.13 14.46 15.19
N ASP A 370 14.03 15.05 14.71
CA ASP A 370 13.17 15.89 15.54
C ASP A 370 11.71 15.51 15.32
N GLN A 371 10.85 15.81 16.29
CA GLN A 371 9.44 15.39 16.25
C GLN A 371 8.72 15.90 15.00
N GLU A 372 9.06 17.09 14.51
CA GLU A 372 8.42 17.70 13.35
C GLU A 372 8.87 17.05 12.03
N ALA A 373 10.09 16.51 11.96
CA ALA A 373 10.56 15.68 10.85
C ALA A 373 9.72 14.40 10.67
N TYR A 374 9.23 13.79 11.76
CA TYR A 374 8.37 12.60 11.69
C TYR A 374 6.88 12.94 11.56
N ARG A 375 6.37 13.88 12.37
CA ARG A 375 4.94 14.25 12.38
C ARG A 375 4.45 14.75 11.01
N ARG A 376 5.28 15.47 10.26
CA ARG A 376 4.93 15.90 8.88
C ARG A 376 4.54 14.73 7.99
N PHE A 377 5.25 13.61 8.03
CA PHE A 377 4.97 12.50 7.13
C PHE A 377 3.64 11.84 7.48
N TYR A 378 3.34 11.68 8.77
CA TYR A 378 2.02 11.27 9.21
C TYR A 378 0.92 12.23 8.75
N ARG A 379 1.08 13.54 8.98
CA ARG A 379 0.10 14.55 8.52
C ARG A 379 -0.12 14.46 7.02
N ARG A 380 0.94 14.34 6.23
CA ARG A 380 0.86 14.24 4.76
C ARG A 380 0.12 12.98 4.32
N ASN A 381 0.38 11.84 4.95
CA ASN A 381 -0.34 10.59 4.67
C ASN A 381 -1.82 10.70 5.02
N TYR A 382 -2.17 11.23 6.20
CA TYR A 382 -3.56 11.45 6.60
C TYR A 382 -4.26 12.53 5.76
N ASN A 383 -3.49 13.45 5.17
CA ASN A 383 -3.95 14.44 4.19
C ASN A 383 -3.97 13.91 2.74
N SER A 384 -3.69 12.62 2.53
CA SER A 384 -3.80 12.00 1.21
C SER A 384 -5.27 11.80 0.84
N PRO A 385 -5.72 12.30 -0.33
CA PRO A 385 -7.06 12.01 -0.82
C PRO A 385 -7.26 10.52 -1.13
N SER A 386 -6.18 9.78 -1.45
CA SER A 386 -6.25 8.34 -1.69
C SER A 386 -6.48 7.57 -0.39
N PHE A 387 -5.71 7.88 0.66
CA PHE A 387 -5.82 7.18 1.95
C PHE A 387 -7.16 7.49 2.65
N ARG A 388 -7.63 8.73 2.55
CA ARG A 388 -8.90 9.18 3.13
C ARG A 388 -10.12 8.41 2.64
N LYS A 389 -10.11 7.93 1.39
CA LYS A 389 -11.17 7.06 0.87
C LYS A 389 -11.35 5.77 1.69
N VAL A 390 -10.29 5.32 2.37
CA VAL A 390 -10.25 4.06 3.12
C VAL A 390 -10.40 4.29 4.62
N TYR A 391 -9.56 5.12 5.25
CA TYR A 391 -9.54 5.21 6.72
C TYR A 391 -10.81 5.81 7.35
N GLU A 392 -11.62 6.55 6.57
CA GLU A 392 -12.91 7.07 7.04
C GLU A 392 -13.99 5.98 7.10
N ARG A 393 -13.75 4.80 6.53
CA ARG A 393 -14.75 3.72 6.38
C ARG A 393 -14.27 2.37 6.91
N LEU A 394 -12.96 2.16 6.94
CA LEU A 394 -12.34 0.91 7.37
C LEU A 394 -11.35 1.19 8.52
N PRO A 395 -11.54 0.58 9.70
CA PRO A 395 -10.57 0.61 10.79
C PRO A 395 -9.21 0.04 10.35
N ILE A 396 -8.13 0.70 10.76
CA ILE A 396 -6.76 0.28 10.45
C ILE A 396 -5.97 0.17 11.74
N PHE A 397 -5.40 -1.02 11.96
CA PHE A 397 -4.51 -1.33 13.08
C PHE A 397 -3.09 -1.38 12.57
N HIS A 398 -2.17 -0.75 13.29
CA HIS A 398 -0.80 -0.55 12.83
C HIS A 398 0.19 -1.32 13.70
N THR A 399 1.23 -1.83 13.09
CA THR A 399 2.56 -1.89 13.70
C THR A 399 3.48 -0.96 12.92
N TYR A 400 4.57 -0.50 13.52
CA TYR A 400 5.66 0.09 12.74
C TYR A 400 6.62 -0.99 12.27
N ASP A 401 7.47 -0.59 11.31
CA ASP A 401 8.72 -1.23 10.99
C ASP A 401 9.87 -0.19 11.08
N ASP A 402 10.97 -0.38 10.37
CA ASP A 402 12.14 0.50 10.46
C ASP A 402 11.93 1.86 9.81
N HIS A 403 11.19 1.95 8.70
CA HIS A 403 10.98 3.22 7.99
C HIS A 403 10.03 4.20 8.71
N GLU A 404 9.45 3.82 9.85
CA GLU A 404 8.92 4.77 10.83
C GLU A 404 10.01 5.50 11.62
N ILE A 405 11.23 4.97 11.65
CA ILE A 405 12.36 5.39 12.49
C ILE A 405 13.54 5.77 11.59
N ILE A 406 14.25 4.77 11.06
CA ILE A 406 15.34 4.86 10.07
C ILE A 406 15.61 3.45 9.54
N ASN A 407 15.94 3.31 8.26
CA ASN A 407 16.20 2.02 7.58
C ASN A 407 17.10 1.10 8.42
N ASN A 408 16.65 -0.13 8.60
CA ASN A 408 17.29 -1.18 9.38
C ASN A 408 17.48 -0.84 10.88
N TYR A 409 16.60 -0.04 11.49
CA TYR A 409 16.71 0.38 12.90
C TYR A 409 16.84 -0.81 13.87
N VAL A 410 17.84 -0.77 14.76
CA VAL A 410 18.08 -1.76 15.83
C VAL A 410 17.98 -1.07 17.18
N GLY A 411 16.88 -1.30 17.90
CA GLY A 411 16.57 -0.51 19.09
C GLY A 411 17.28 -0.92 20.38
N GLN A 412 17.63 -2.21 20.54
CA GLN A 412 18.28 -2.74 21.75
C GLN A 412 17.57 -2.37 23.08
N GLY A 413 16.27 -2.03 23.04
CA GLY A 413 15.51 -1.53 24.17
C GLY A 413 15.98 -0.18 24.74
N ASN A 414 16.79 0.59 24.00
CA ASN A 414 17.28 1.89 24.45
C ASN A 414 16.42 3.04 23.91
N ASP A 415 15.31 3.29 24.60
CA ASP A 415 14.32 4.29 24.18
C ASP A 415 14.83 5.73 24.19
N SER A 416 15.95 6.01 24.86
CA SER A 416 16.52 7.36 24.97
C SER A 416 17.43 7.71 23.79
N LYS A 417 17.82 6.72 22.98
CA LYS A 417 18.76 6.92 21.88
C LYS A 417 18.05 7.38 20.61
N GLY A 418 18.52 8.50 20.06
CA GLY A 418 18.03 8.99 18.76
C GLY A 418 18.22 7.94 17.65
N PRO A 419 17.27 7.81 16.70
CA PRO A 419 16.11 8.69 16.53
C PRO A 419 14.79 8.19 17.15
N PHE A 420 14.86 7.20 18.04
CA PHE A 420 13.66 6.56 18.57
C PHE A 420 12.72 7.46 19.38
N PRO A 421 13.17 8.38 20.26
CA PRO A 421 12.26 9.26 20.99
C PRO A 421 11.36 10.09 20.06
N SER A 422 11.94 10.66 18.99
CA SER A 422 11.22 11.50 18.02
C SER A 422 10.26 10.67 17.17
N ALA A 423 10.74 9.53 16.65
CA ALA A 423 9.97 8.63 15.81
C ALA A 423 8.79 7.99 16.56
N SER A 424 9.07 7.42 17.74
CA SER A 424 8.06 6.74 18.56
C SER A 424 6.98 7.70 19.07
N ASN A 425 7.33 8.96 19.39
CA ASN A 425 6.34 9.97 19.76
C ASN A 425 5.33 10.23 18.62
N ALA A 426 5.81 10.36 17.38
CA ALA A 426 4.94 10.55 16.23
C ALA A 426 4.08 9.30 15.98
N PHE A 427 4.67 8.10 16.03
CA PHE A 427 3.92 6.85 15.89
C PHE A 427 2.84 6.70 16.98
N GLU A 428 3.16 7.01 18.24
CA GLU A 428 2.25 6.93 19.38
C GLU A 428 1.00 7.79 19.15
N LEU A 429 1.20 9.07 18.80
CA LEU A 429 0.14 10.04 18.58
C LEU A 429 -0.79 9.63 17.43
N TYR A 430 -0.20 9.28 16.27
CA TYR A 430 -0.95 9.08 15.03
C TYR A 430 -1.52 7.67 14.87
N ASN A 431 -0.81 6.66 15.38
CA ASN A 431 -1.11 5.26 15.11
C ASN A 431 -1.29 4.42 16.39
N ALA A 432 -0.30 4.40 17.31
CA ALA A 432 -0.28 3.44 18.42
C ALA A 432 -1.43 3.63 19.41
N ASN A 433 -1.73 4.88 19.79
CA ASN A 433 -2.83 5.17 20.72
C ASN A 433 -4.19 4.71 20.19
N ALA A 434 -4.34 4.62 18.87
CA ALA A 434 -5.53 4.14 18.19
C ALA A 434 -5.63 2.61 18.16
N ASN A 435 -4.53 1.87 18.35
CA ASN A 435 -4.53 0.41 18.40
C ASN A 435 -5.19 -0.12 19.68
N PHE A 436 -5.31 -1.44 19.80
CA PHE A 436 -5.73 -2.06 21.05
C PHE A 436 -4.72 -1.79 22.15
N ASP A 437 -5.19 -1.83 23.40
CA ASP A 437 -4.33 -1.57 24.55
C ASP A 437 -3.27 -2.68 24.67
N SER A 438 -2.02 -2.29 24.89
CA SER A 438 -0.95 -3.24 25.15
C SER A 438 -1.13 -3.90 26.52
N PRO A 439 -0.72 -5.17 26.71
CA PRO A 439 -0.70 -5.80 28.04
C PRO A 439 0.27 -5.13 29.02
N ALA A 440 1.17 -4.25 28.58
CA ALA A 440 2.06 -3.48 29.44
C ALA A 440 2.10 -1.99 29.04
N GLU A 441 2.27 -1.12 30.03
CA GLU A 441 2.31 0.33 29.82
C GLU A 441 3.54 0.75 29.01
N GLY A 442 3.37 1.73 28.11
CA GLY A 442 4.45 2.24 27.26
C GLY A 442 4.95 1.27 26.20
N GLN A 443 4.18 0.22 25.90
CA GLN A 443 4.49 -0.79 24.89
C GLN A 443 3.56 -0.67 23.67
N TYR A 444 4.07 -1.07 22.50
CA TYR A 444 3.35 -0.96 21.23
C TYR A 444 2.92 -2.29 20.62
N TYR A 445 3.33 -3.42 21.21
CA TYR A 445 2.74 -4.73 20.88
C TYR A 445 1.40 -4.91 21.60
N TYR A 446 0.45 -5.59 20.98
CA TYR A 446 -0.90 -5.76 21.53
C TYR A 446 -1.58 -7.02 20.99
N ASP A 447 -2.63 -7.45 21.66
CA ASP A 447 -3.48 -8.54 21.21
C ASP A 447 -4.96 -8.15 21.17
N PHE A 448 -5.73 -8.81 20.30
CA PHE A 448 -7.16 -8.62 20.21
C PHE A 448 -7.87 -9.86 19.64
N LYS A 449 -9.20 -9.85 19.69
CA LYS A 449 -10.03 -10.90 19.09
C LYS A 449 -11.13 -10.30 18.23
N TYR A 450 -11.40 -10.95 17.10
CA TYR A 450 -12.63 -10.77 16.34
C TYR A 450 -13.40 -12.09 16.40
N GLY A 451 -14.43 -12.15 17.24
CA GLY A 451 -15.18 -13.38 17.49
C GLY A 451 -14.25 -14.46 18.03
N ASP A 452 -14.14 -15.57 17.31
CA ASP A 452 -13.28 -16.71 17.60
C ASP A 452 -11.94 -16.72 16.83
N ALA A 453 -11.57 -15.62 16.17
CA ALA A 453 -10.22 -15.40 15.65
C ALA A 453 -9.42 -14.50 16.61
N ALA A 454 -8.18 -14.89 16.93
CA ALA A 454 -7.29 -14.13 17.81
C ALA A 454 -6.09 -13.59 17.05
N PHE A 455 -5.64 -12.39 17.43
CA PHE A 455 -4.54 -11.68 16.80
C PHE A 455 -3.52 -11.26 17.85
N PHE A 456 -2.24 -11.40 17.55
CA PHE A 456 -1.13 -10.83 18.33
C PHE A 456 -0.24 -10.03 17.40
N VAL A 457 -0.09 -8.74 17.68
CA VAL A 457 0.72 -7.80 16.90
C VAL A 457 2.01 -7.49 17.64
N MET A 458 3.13 -7.88 17.03
CA MET A 458 4.46 -7.74 17.60
C MET A 458 5.06 -6.36 17.28
N ASP A 459 5.90 -5.89 18.19
CA ASP A 459 6.97 -4.94 17.90
C ASP A 459 8.27 -5.73 17.64
N THR A 460 8.87 -5.52 16.47
CA THR A 460 10.07 -6.24 16.00
C THR A 460 11.25 -5.32 15.72
N ARG A 461 11.22 -4.06 16.20
CA ARG A 461 12.32 -3.09 16.00
C ARG A 461 12.86 -2.50 17.28
N ARG A 462 12.01 -2.26 18.29
CA ARG A 462 12.43 -1.59 19.55
C ARG A 462 13.42 -2.42 20.36
N TYR A 463 13.17 -3.73 20.47
CA TYR A 463 13.93 -4.60 21.37
C TYR A 463 15.00 -5.42 20.66
N ARG A 464 14.97 -5.49 19.33
CA ARG A 464 15.87 -6.37 18.59
C ARG A 464 17.33 -6.04 18.87
N SER A 465 18.12 -7.07 19.12
CA SER A 465 19.56 -6.98 19.34
C SER A 465 20.30 -6.73 18.03
N ASP A 466 21.50 -6.16 18.12
CA ASP A 466 22.41 -6.05 16.97
C ASP A 466 23.04 -7.41 16.69
N ILE A 467 22.71 -7.99 15.53
CA ILE A 467 23.18 -9.32 15.17
C ILE A 467 24.67 -9.36 14.78
N SER A 468 25.30 -8.20 14.58
CA SER A 468 26.73 -8.11 14.31
C SER A 468 27.59 -8.28 15.56
N VAL A 469 26.97 -8.32 16.75
CA VAL A 469 27.65 -8.40 18.04
C VAL A 469 27.11 -9.57 18.86
N GLY A 470 27.98 -10.24 19.60
CA GLY A 470 27.59 -11.32 20.52
C GLY A 470 27.39 -12.67 19.85
N ASP A 471 26.96 -13.65 20.64
CA ASP A 471 26.68 -15.00 20.16
C ASP A 471 25.28 -15.04 19.51
N PRO A 472 25.11 -15.62 18.30
CA PRO A 472 23.81 -15.78 17.66
C PRO A 472 22.73 -16.45 18.52
N THR A 473 23.13 -17.27 19.50
CA THR A 473 22.21 -17.90 20.46
C THR A 473 21.65 -16.94 21.51
N THR A 474 22.25 -15.77 21.65
CA THR A 474 21.85 -14.70 22.58
C THR A 474 21.09 -13.57 21.90
N HIS A 475 20.98 -13.58 20.57
CA HIS A 475 20.23 -12.58 19.82
C HIS A 475 18.73 -12.73 20.11
N THR A 476 18.06 -11.59 20.30
CA THR A 476 16.62 -11.51 20.56
C THR A 476 15.98 -10.51 19.61
N MET A 477 14.80 -10.83 19.08
CA MET A 477 13.98 -9.92 18.26
C MET A 477 13.01 -9.15 19.15
N LEU A 478 12.33 -9.85 20.07
CA LEU A 478 11.21 -9.29 20.84
C LEU A 478 11.62 -8.75 22.22
N GLY A 479 12.74 -9.21 22.77
CA GLY A 479 13.07 -9.04 24.19
C GLY A 479 12.16 -9.87 25.12
N ASP A 480 12.63 -10.07 26.35
CA ASP A 480 12.02 -11.02 27.30
C ASP A 480 10.55 -10.73 27.62
N GLN A 481 10.20 -9.45 27.80
CA GLN A 481 8.85 -9.06 28.24
C GLN A 481 7.80 -9.38 27.18
N GLN A 482 8.05 -9.02 25.92
CA GLN A 482 7.14 -9.28 24.82
C GLN A 482 7.10 -10.77 24.45
N LEU A 483 8.25 -11.45 24.48
CA LEU A 483 8.32 -12.90 24.26
C LEU A 483 7.48 -13.67 25.29
N ALA A 484 7.58 -13.31 26.57
CA ALA A 484 6.75 -13.89 27.62
C ALA A 484 5.25 -13.58 27.43
N ALA A 485 4.92 -12.35 27.01
CA ALA A 485 3.54 -11.97 26.70
C ALA A 485 2.96 -12.80 25.55
N LEU A 486 3.74 -13.06 24.50
CA LEU A 486 3.34 -13.90 23.36
C LEU A 486 3.11 -15.36 23.77
N TYR A 487 4.01 -15.97 24.54
CA TYR A 487 3.80 -17.34 25.03
C TYR A 487 2.56 -17.46 25.92
N ASN A 488 2.34 -16.49 26.81
CA ASN A 488 1.15 -16.43 27.64
C ASN A 488 -0.12 -16.30 26.79
N TRP A 489 -0.09 -15.44 25.76
CA TRP A 489 -1.20 -15.27 24.83
C TRP A 489 -1.48 -16.57 24.06
N LEU A 490 -0.46 -17.24 23.50
CA LEU A 490 -0.58 -18.53 22.81
C LEU A 490 -1.29 -19.59 23.67
N GLY A 491 -0.90 -19.69 24.94
CA GLY A 491 -1.54 -20.59 25.90
C GLY A 491 -3.03 -20.28 26.09
N LYS A 492 -3.40 -19.00 26.21
CA LYS A 492 -4.80 -18.56 26.38
C LYS A 492 -5.64 -18.81 25.13
N VAL A 493 -5.11 -18.56 23.94
CA VAL A 493 -5.87 -18.66 22.68
C VAL A 493 -5.97 -20.08 22.15
N ASN A 494 -5.11 -21.00 22.59
CA ASN A 494 -5.07 -22.39 22.12
C ASN A 494 -6.47 -23.04 22.09
N GLN A 495 -7.26 -22.85 23.14
CA GLN A 495 -8.62 -23.40 23.30
C GLN A 495 -9.74 -22.33 23.33
N THR A 496 -9.43 -21.07 23.00
CA THR A 496 -10.41 -19.97 23.02
C THR A 496 -10.51 -19.21 21.71
N ALA A 497 -9.80 -19.67 20.68
CA ALA A 497 -9.86 -19.17 19.31
C ALA A 497 -9.63 -20.32 18.32
N VAL A 498 -10.37 -20.31 17.22
CA VAL A 498 -10.23 -21.28 16.14
C VAL A 498 -8.97 -20.98 15.34
N PHE A 499 -8.84 -19.78 14.77
CA PHE A 499 -7.64 -19.31 14.06
C PHE A 499 -6.85 -18.30 14.91
N LYS A 500 -5.52 -18.38 14.81
CA LYS A 500 -4.59 -17.48 15.51
C LYS A 500 -3.72 -16.80 14.46
N PHE A 501 -3.73 -15.48 14.45
CA PHE A 501 -2.92 -14.65 13.57
C PHE A 501 -1.81 -14.00 14.39
N ILE A 502 -0.57 -14.21 13.97
CA ILE A 502 0.59 -13.53 14.52
C ILE A 502 1.05 -12.52 13.49
N VAL A 503 1.24 -11.28 13.90
CA VAL A 503 1.61 -10.18 13.03
C VAL A 503 3.01 -9.72 13.40
N THR A 504 3.92 -9.77 12.43
CA THR A 504 5.32 -9.32 12.52
C THR A 504 5.56 -8.33 11.39
N SER A 505 6.35 -7.27 11.59
CA SER A 505 6.60 -6.32 10.51
C SER A 505 7.50 -6.93 9.42
N VAL A 506 8.52 -7.69 9.84
CA VAL A 506 9.47 -8.38 8.96
C VAL A 506 9.11 -9.87 8.77
N PRO A 507 9.53 -10.51 7.66
CA PRO A 507 9.27 -11.92 7.42
C PRO A 507 9.78 -12.88 8.48
N PHE A 508 9.02 -13.94 8.75
CA PHE A 508 9.39 -14.98 9.71
C PHE A 508 10.28 -16.06 9.08
N THR A 509 10.09 -16.38 7.80
CA THR A 509 10.89 -17.38 7.07
C THR A 509 12.37 -16.98 6.93
N SER A 510 13.22 -18.01 6.87
CA SER A 510 14.66 -17.88 6.59
C SER A 510 15.00 -18.06 5.11
N LEU A 511 14.00 -18.21 4.23
CA LEU A 511 14.21 -18.44 2.80
C LEU A 511 14.55 -17.17 2.02
N TRP A 512 14.39 -15.99 2.62
CA TRP A 512 14.79 -14.73 2.01
C TRP A 512 16.31 -14.58 1.98
N THR A 513 16.84 -14.23 0.80
CA THR A 513 18.28 -14.04 0.56
C THR A 513 18.68 -12.57 0.68
N TYR A 514 19.94 -12.25 0.38
CA TYR A 514 20.52 -10.90 0.43
C TYR A 514 20.49 -10.29 1.84
N GLU A 515 19.57 -9.37 2.10
CA GLU A 515 19.38 -8.73 3.42
C GLU A 515 18.54 -9.58 4.37
N GLY A 516 17.85 -10.61 3.85
CA GLY A 516 17.02 -11.53 4.63
C GLY A 516 17.70 -12.08 5.90
N PRO A 517 18.92 -12.66 5.80
CA PRO A 517 19.65 -13.18 6.97
C PRO A 517 19.97 -12.14 8.05
N VAL A 518 19.87 -10.85 7.73
CA VAL A 518 20.23 -9.75 8.63
C VAL A 518 18.99 -9.04 9.18
N GLU A 519 18.01 -8.75 8.32
CA GLU A 519 16.86 -7.91 8.69
C GLU A 519 15.66 -8.69 9.21
N THR A 520 15.55 -9.98 8.92
CA THR A 520 14.38 -10.79 9.27
C THR A 520 14.63 -11.68 10.47
N TRP A 521 13.62 -12.50 10.83
CA TRP A 521 13.75 -13.52 11.87
C TRP A 521 14.87 -14.55 11.62
N ALA A 522 15.41 -14.61 10.39
CA ALA A 522 16.58 -15.41 10.06
C ALA A 522 17.83 -15.04 10.87
N GLY A 523 17.97 -13.75 11.24
CA GLY A 523 19.06 -13.25 12.07
C GLY A 523 18.95 -13.62 13.55
N PHE A 524 17.82 -14.19 13.98
CA PHE A 524 17.51 -14.50 15.37
C PHE A 524 17.20 -16.00 15.55
N PRO A 525 18.13 -16.90 15.18
CA PRO A 525 17.83 -18.32 14.96
C PRO A 525 17.36 -19.04 16.23
N ALA A 526 17.90 -18.71 17.40
CA ALA A 526 17.52 -19.35 18.66
C ALA A 526 16.10 -18.96 19.09
N GLU A 527 15.79 -17.66 19.11
CA GLU A 527 14.45 -17.17 19.46
C GLU A 527 13.40 -17.62 18.43
N LYS A 528 13.73 -17.55 17.12
CA LYS A 528 12.88 -18.07 16.04
C LYS A 528 12.58 -19.56 16.23
N ALA A 529 13.59 -20.39 16.49
CA ALA A 529 13.40 -21.82 16.66
C ALA A 529 12.55 -22.15 17.89
N ALA A 530 12.79 -21.48 19.02
CA ALA A 530 12.01 -21.64 20.23
C ALA A 530 10.55 -21.20 20.05
N LEU A 531 10.32 -20.08 19.35
CA LEU A 531 8.98 -19.61 19.04
C LEU A 531 8.27 -20.56 18.08
N LEU A 532 8.91 -20.93 16.96
CA LEU A 532 8.32 -21.86 15.98
C LEU A 532 7.97 -23.21 16.63
N SER A 533 8.81 -23.71 17.55
CA SER A 533 8.50 -24.92 18.31
C SER A 533 7.20 -24.79 19.11
N ALA A 534 6.98 -23.65 19.77
CA ALA A 534 5.72 -23.39 20.46
C ALA A 534 4.54 -23.22 19.51
N LEU A 535 4.72 -22.55 18.37
CA LEU A 535 3.67 -22.37 17.37
C LEU A 535 3.17 -23.71 16.82
N HIS A 536 4.07 -24.67 16.59
CA HIS A 536 3.71 -26.02 16.17
C HIS A 536 2.86 -26.79 17.19
N THR A 537 2.80 -26.37 18.46
CA THR A 537 1.91 -26.98 19.47
C THR A 537 0.48 -26.44 19.43
N VAL A 538 0.24 -25.37 18.65
CA VAL A 538 -1.06 -24.66 18.59
C VAL A 538 -1.67 -24.87 17.20
N PRO A 539 -2.93 -25.34 17.09
CA PRO A 539 -3.58 -25.50 15.80
C PRO A 539 -3.93 -24.14 15.19
N ASN A 540 -3.89 -24.10 13.85
CA ASN A 540 -4.42 -23.01 13.01
C ASN A 540 -3.70 -21.66 13.21
N VAL A 541 -2.37 -21.69 13.28
CA VAL A 541 -1.54 -20.49 13.37
C VAL A 541 -1.17 -20.00 11.96
N ILE A 542 -1.45 -18.73 11.69
CA ILE A 542 -1.06 -18.02 10.47
C ILE A 542 -0.22 -16.80 10.88
N ILE A 543 0.94 -16.62 10.27
CA ILE A 543 1.81 -15.46 10.43
C ILE A 543 1.55 -14.48 9.28
N LEU A 544 1.44 -13.19 9.59
CA LEU A 544 1.31 -12.11 8.61
C LEU A 544 2.57 -11.25 8.67
N SER A 545 3.18 -10.97 7.52
CA SER A 545 4.44 -10.20 7.44
C SER A 545 4.51 -9.25 6.24
N GLY A 546 5.43 -8.27 6.32
CA GLY A 546 5.60 -7.17 5.36
C GLY A 546 7.04 -7.02 4.83
N ASP A 547 7.49 -5.77 4.71
CA ASP A 547 8.88 -5.33 4.43
C ASP A 547 9.42 -5.61 3.01
N ARG A 548 9.36 -6.84 2.51
CA ARG A 548 10.16 -7.30 1.35
C ARG A 548 9.74 -6.85 -0.06
N HIS A 549 8.68 -6.07 -0.16
CA HIS A 549 8.07 -5.57 -1.42
C HIS A 549 7.63 -6.66 -2.40
N GLU A 550 7.30 -7.84 -1.89
CA GLU A 550 6.82 -8.98 -2.66
C GLU A 550 5.76 -9.78 -1.89
N PHE A 551 5.09 -10.69 -2.61
CA PHE A 551 4.19 -11.66 -2.01
C PHE A 551 4.86 -13.03 -1.88
N ALA A 552 4.70 -13.67 -0.73
CA ALA A 552 4.97 -15.09 -0.58
C ALA A 552 4.03 -15.77 0.43
N ALA A 553 3.67 -17.02 0.14
CA ALA A 553 3.08 -17.94 1.08
C ALA A 553 4.11 -19.02 1.43
N ILE A 554 4.47 -19.16 2.70
CA ILE A 554 5.47 -20.11 3.19
C ILE A 554 4.84 -21.04 4.23
N GLU A 555 5.05 -22.34 4.07
CA GLU A 555 4.67 -23.33 5.06
C GLU A 555 5.88 -23.74 5.89
N PHE A 556 5.72 -23.75 7.21
CA PHE A 556 6.64 -24.32 8.18
C PHE A 556 6.11 -25.70 8.58
N GLU A 557 6.85 -26.75 8.22
CA GLU A 557 6.49 -28.14 8.47
C GLU A 557 6.90 -28.56 9.89
N ALA A 558 5.93 -29.02 10.68
CA ALA A 558 6.20 -29.57 12.01
C ALA A 558 6.79 -31.00 11.94
N GLY A 559 6.58 -31.73 10.84
CA GLY A 559 6.74 -33.18 10.83
C GLY A 559 5.62 -33.87 11.61
N ASP A 560 5.92 -35.00 12.26
CA ASP A 560 4.90 -35.86 12.88
C ASP A 560 4.36 -35.39 14.23
N TRP A 561 5.01 -34.42 14.88
CA TRP A 561 4.72 -34.09 16.29
C TRP A 561 3.79 -32.88 16.48
N GLY A 562 3.50 -32.10 15.45
CA GLY A 562 2.83 -30.81 15.60
C GLY A 562 1.94 -30.37 14.43
N HIS A 563 1.63 -29.08 14.43
CA HIS A 563 0.81 -28.39 13.45
C HIS A 563 1.67 -27.54 12.53
N ASN A 564 1.45 -27.62 11.22
CA ASN A 564 2.10 -26.71 10.28
C ASN A 564 1.66 -25.27 10.56
N VAL A 565 2.59 -24.35 10.34
CA VAL A 565 2.35 -22.90 10.43
C VAL A 565 2.45 -22.32 9.02
N LEU A 566 1.56 -21.40 8.68
CA LEU A 566 1.57 -20.70 7.39
C LEU A 566 1.99 -19.25 7.60
N GLU A 567 2.96 -18.75 6.84
CA GLU A 567 3.23 -17.32 6.71
C GLU A 567 2.64 -16.80 5.39
N ILE A 568 1.94 -15.67 5.49
CA ILE A 568 1.46 -14.85 4.39
C ILE A 568 2.19 -13.51 4.47
N SER A 569 3.21 -13.36 3.63
CA SER A 569 3.98 -12.12 3.50
C SER A 569 3.42 -11.30 2.34
N THR A 570 3.03 -10.04 2.58
CA THR A 570 2.45 -9.20 1.52
C THR A 570 2.87 -7.74 1.64
N SER A 571 3.64 -7.30 0.65
CA SER A 571 3.98 -5.90 0.42
C SER A 571 4.30 -5.67 -1.07
N PRO A 572 4.26 -4.42 -1.56
CA PRO A 572 3.88 -3.20 -0.85
C PRO A 572 2.44 -2.75 -1.16
N MET A 573 1.85 -1.93 -0.30
CA MET A 573 0.58 -1.23 -0.57
C MET A 573 0.78 -0.24 -1.72
N SER A 574 1.86 0.55 -1.70
CA SER A 574 2.20 1.49 -2.77
C SER A 574 3.68 1.81 -2.74
N MET A 575 4.49 0.89 -3.25
CA MET A 575 5.94 1.04 -3.34
C MET A 575 6.47 0.25 -4.55
N PHE A 576 7.79 0.14 -4.71
CA PHE A 576 8.38 -0.62 -5.80
C PHE A 576 8.25 -2.14 -5.60
N TYR A 577 8.56 -2.91 -6.62
CA TYR A 577 9.00 -4.29 -6.47
C TYR A 577 10.37 -4.46 -7.11
N VAL A 578 11.07 -5.55 -6.81
CA VAL A 578 12.37 -5.85 -7.42
C VAL A 578 12.14 -6.68 -8.70
N PRO A 579 12.33 -6.11 -9.90
CA PRO A 579 12.19 -6.87 -11.13
C PRO A 579 13.44 -7.74 -11.39
N PHE A 580 13.25 -8.85 -12.11
CA PHE A 580 14.31 -9.73 -12.65
C PHE A 580 15.18 -10.50 -11.65
N ILE A 581 15.10 -10.21 -10.36
CA ILE A 581 15.87 -10.91 -9.31
C ILE A 581 14.89 -11.63 -8.39
N ARG A 582 15.04 -12.94 -8.28
CA ARG A 582 14.31 -13.74 -7.28
C ARG A 582 15.04 -13.66 -5.94
N THR A 583 14.39 -13.10 -4.92
CA THR A 583 15.00 -12.92 -3.59
C THR A 583 14.61 -13.97 -2.55
N LEU A 584 13.85 -14.99 -2.98
CA LEU A 584 13.32 -16.05 -2.11
C LEU A 584 13.70 -17.45 -2.62
N LEU A 585 14.37 -18.24 -1.78
CA LEU A 585 14.65 -19.65 -2.02
C LEU A 585 13.35 -20.47 -1.99
N PRO A 586 13.22 -21.54 -2.81
CA PRO A 586 11.99 -22.32 -2.87
C PRO A 586 11.74 -23.21 -1.64
N ARG A 587 12.80 -23.61 -0.91
CA ARG A 587 12.73 -24.50 0.26
C ARG A 587 14.01 -24.42 1.10
N SER A 588 13.92 -24.83 2.36
CA SER A 588 15.07 -24.95 3.26
C SER A 588 15.91 -26.19 2.96
N GLU A 589 17.18 -26.16 3.38
CA GLU A 589 18.05 -27.35 3.44
C GLU A 589 17.73 -28.21 4.67
N GLU A 590 17.32 -27.58 5.78
CA GLU A 590 16.82 -28.30 6.95
C GLU A 590 15.57 -29.11 6.58
N ILE A 591 15.53 -30.35 7.07
CA ILE A 591 14.47 -31.33 6.82
C ILE A 591 13.83 -31.79 8.13
N VAL A 592 12.57 -32.21 8.04
CA VAL A 592 11.81 -32.85 9.10
C VAL A 592 11.18 -34.13 8.58
N ASN A 593 11.04 -35.13 9.46
CA ASN A 593 10.44 -36.41 9.10
C ASN A 593 8.92 -36.33 9.19
N LYS A 594 8.24 -36.84 8.16
CA LYS A 594 6.79 -36.92 8.10
C LYS A 594 6.35 -38.30 7.65
N THR A 595 5.57 -38.98 8.48
CA THR A 595 4.97 -40.28 8.20
C THR A 595 3.80 -40.10 7.26
N ARG A 596 3.83 -40.80 6.12
CA ARG A 596 2.73 -40.85 5.16
C ARG A 596 2.13 -42.24 5.11
N GLU A 597 0.81 -42.28 5.02
CA GLU A 597 0.06 -43.51 4.78
C GLU A 597 -0.36 -43.55 3.32
N ASN A 598 -0.08 -44.66 2.63
CA ASN A 598 -0.61 -44.92 1.30
C ASN A 598 -1.53 -46.13 1.39
N VAL A 599 -2.80 -45.94 1.01
CA VAL A 599 -3.80 -47.00 1.02
C VAL A 599 -3.84 -47.64 -0.36
N ILE A 600 -3.22 -48.81 -0.49
CA ILE A 600 -3.29 -49.63 -1.70
C ILE A 600 -4.58 -50.44 -1.63
N VAL A 601 -5.44 -50.31 -2.63
CA VAL A 601 -6.62 -51.17 -2.79
C VAL A 601 -6.25 -52.31 -3.72
N ASN A 602 -6.22 -53.54 -3.19
CA ASN A 602 -5.91 -54.75 -3.93
C ASN A 602 -7.08 -55.17 -4.83
N GLU A 603 -6.81 -56.04 -5.82
CA GLU A 603 -7.82 -56.52 -6.79
C GLU A 603 -9.01 -57.26 -6.14
N ASP A 604 -8.83 -57.76 -4.91
CA ASP A 604 -9.88 -58.39 -4.10
C ASP A 604 -10.72 -57.40 -3.27
N GLY A 605 -10.43 -56.10 -3.37
CA GLY A 605 -11.06 -55.03 -2.58
C GLY A 605 -10.49 -54.86 -1.17
N SER A 606 -9.46 -55.61 -0.78
CA SER A 606 -8.76 -55.41 0.50
C SER A 606 -7.91 -54.13 0.44
N LYS A 607 -7.86 -53.39 1.57
CA LYS A 607 -7.07 -52.17 1.72
C LYS A 607 -5.82 -52.46 2.52
N GLU A 608 -4.65 -52.31 1.91
CA GLU A 608 -3.36 -52.37 2.57
C GLU A 608 -2.86 -50.95 2.85
N VAL A 609 -2.52 -50.64 4.09
CA VAL A 609 -2.00 -49.32 4.48
C VAL A 609 -0.50 -49.43 4.65
N LEU A 610 0.26 -48.89 3.67
CA LEU A 610 1.71 -48.78 3.76
C LEU A 610 2.08 -47.45 4.42
N GLN A 611 2.72 -47.53 5.58
CA GLN A 611 3.31 -46.37 6.25
C GLN A 611 4.78 -46.25 5.88
N TYR A 612 5.20 -45.08 5.39
CA TYR A 612 6.60 -44.77 5.13
C TYR A 612 6.93 -43.34 5.56
N VAL A 613 8.18 -43.13 5.96
CA VAL A 613 8.67 -41.82 6.39
C VAL A 613 9.23 -41.09 5.18
N VAL A 614 8.82 -39.84 5.00
CA VAL A 614 9.31 -38.93 3.96
C VAL A 614 10.02 -37.76 4.64
N GLU A 615 11.22 -37.44 4.16
CA GLU A 615 11.93 -36.22 4.53
C GLU A 615 11.31 -35.04 3.76
N VAL A 616 10.77 -34.06 4.49
CA VAL A 616 10.20 -32.84 3.92
C VAL A 616 11.01 -31.63 4.39
N PRO A 617 11.19 -30.58 3.57
CA PRO A 617 11.87 -29.37 4.01
C PRO A 617 11.10 -28.71 5.15
N LYS A 618 11.83 -28.21 6.15
CA LYS A 618 11.27 -27.49 7.30
C LYS A 618 10.52 -26.22 6.90
N GLU A 619 11.01 -25.50 5.89
CA GLU A 619 10.34 -24.35 5.29
C GLU A 619 10.16 -24.56 3.79
N ARG A 620 8.96 -24.32 3.27
CA ARG A 620 8.66 -24.47 1.84
C ARG A 620 7.80 -23.32 1.33
N VAL A 621 8.19 -22.75 0.20
CA VAL A 621 7.38 -21.76 -0.52
C VAL A 621 6.21 -22.48 -1.23
N LEU A 622 4.99 -22.10 -0.88
CA LEU A 622 3.77 -22.53 -1.56
C LEU A 622 3.52 -21.68 -2.80
N GLN A 623 3.72 -20.36 -2.69
CA GLN A 623 3.58 -19.42 -3.79
C GLN A 623 4.48 -18.20 -3.58
N TYR A 624 4.99 -17.64 -4.68
CA TYR A 624 5.84 -16.44 -4.69
C TYR A 624 5.46 -15.55 -5.88
N ILE A 625 5.19 -14.27 -5.62
CA ILE A 625 4.88 -13.28 -6.66
C ILE A 625 5.59 -11.95 -6.32
N ALA A 626 6.70 -11.69 -7.01
CA ALA A 626 7.43 -10.42 -6.86
C ALA A 626 6.70 -9.24 -7.51
N GLU A 627 6.10 -9.47 -8.69
CA GLU A 627 5.63 -8.41 -9.57
C GLU A 627 4.49 -7.57 -8.99
N GLY A 628 4.58 -6.25 -9.19
CA GLY A 628 3.50 -5.29 -8.92
C GLY A 628 3.83 -4.29 -7.80
N ASN A 629 3.43 -3.03 -8.01
CA ASN A 629 3.71 -1.94 -7.07
C ASN A 629 2.61 -1.77 -6.00
N TYR A 630 1.51 -2.50 -6.14
CA TYR A 630 0.35 -2.40 -5.25
C TYR A 630 -0.15 -3.81 -4.94
N LYS A 631 0.00 -4.24 -3.69
CA LYS A 631 -0.32 -5.58 -3.21
C LYS A 631 -1.01 -5.53 -1.85
N TRP A 632 -2.02 -6.35 -1.68
CA TRP A 632 -2.61 -6.61 -0.37
C TRP A 632 -3.23 -8.01 -0.33
N SER A 633 -3.23 -8.61 0.85
CA SER A 633 -3.92 -9.87 1.13
C SER A 633 -5.32 -9.57 1.60
N TRP A 634 -6.31 -10.21 0.98
CA TRP A 634 -7.68 -10.25 1.46
C TRP A 634 -7.92 -11.61 2.13
N ILE A 635 -8.19 -11.61 3.43
CA ILE A 635 -8.23 -12.83 4.24
C ILE A 635 -9.65 -12.97 4.77
N GLU A 636 -10.37 -13.96 4.25
CA GLU A 636 -11.70 -14.37 4.71
C GLU A 636 -11.56 -15.50 5.72
N VAL A 637 -12.15 -15.32 6.91
CA VAL A 637 -12.17 -16.31 7.98
C VAL A 637 -13.61 -16.81 8.13
N ASP A 638 -13.84 -18.08 7.82
CA ASP A 638 -15.14 -18.75 8.02
C ASP A 638 -14.98 -19.90 9.02
N THR A 639 -15.55 -19.71 10.21
CA THR A 639 -15.57 -20.69 11.29
C THR A 639 -16.99 -21.10 11.67
N LYS A 640 -18.00 -20.83 10.81
CA LYS A 640 -19.38 -21.27 11.08
C LYS A 640 -19.51 -22.80 11.08
N ASP A 641 -18.72 -23.49 10.25
CA ASP A 641 -18.54 -24.93 10.37
C ASP A 641 -17.39 -25.23 11.34
N HIS A 642 -17.73 -25.61 12.57
CA HIS A 642 -16.75 -25.92 13.62
C HIS A 642 -15.92 -27.18 13.31
N GLN A 643 -16.40 -28.06 12.43
CA GLN A 643 -15.67 -29.27 12.03
C GLN A 643 -14.68 -28.99 10.89
N HIS A 644 -15.02 -28.03 10.02
CA HIS A 644 -14.22 -27.63 8.87
C HIS A 644 -14.05 -26.10 8.81
N PRO A 645 -13.35 -25.49 9.78
CA PRO A 645 -13.08 -24.07 9.73
C PRO A 645 -12.10 -23.77 8.59
N VAL A 646 -12.30 -22.68 7.86
CA VAL A 646 -11.49 -22.34 6.66
C VAL A 646 -11.04 -20.88 6.72
N VAL A 647 -9.81 -20.65 6.26
CA VAL A 647 -9.33 -19.32 5.86
C VAL A 647 -9.10 -19.31 4.36
N ASN A 648 -9.73 -18.37 3.66
CA ASN A 648 -9.48 -18.12 2.24
C ASN A 648 -8.66 -16.84 2.09
N VAL A 649 -7.51 -16.94 1.45
CA VAL A 649 -6.63 -15.81 1.16
C VAL A 649 -6.71 -15.50 -0.34
N ASP A 650 -7.09 -14.27 -0.69
CA ASP A 650 -7.05 -13.74 -2.05
C ASP A 650 -6.01 -12.62 -2.13
N ILE A 651 -4.98 -12.82 -2.95
CA ILE A 651 -3.88 -11.89 -3.12
C ILE A 651 -4.21 -10.96 -4.27
N MET A 652 -4.36 -9.68 -3.95
CA MET A 652 -4.65 -8.65 -4.91
C MET A 652 -3.35 -7.98 -5.35
N ILE A 653 -3.11 -7.93 -6.66
CA ILE A 653 -1.97 -7.26 -7.28
C ILE A 653 -2.48 -6.29 -8.32
N ASN A 654 -2.09 -5.01 -8.20
CA ASN A 654 -2.51 -3.94 -9.11
C ASN A 654 -4.04 -3.86 -9.29
N GLY A 655 -4.82 -4.15 -8.25
CA GLY A 655 -6.29 -4.11 -8.27
C GLY A 655 -6.97 -5.36 -8.83
N LYS A 656 -6.25 -6.47 -9.02
CA LYS A 656 -6.82 -7.74 -9.52
C LYS A 656 -6.40 -8.91 -8.65
N SER A 657 -7.30 -9.89 -8.48
CA SER A 657 -6.97 -11.17 -7.86
C SER A 657 -5.91 -11.90 -8.69
N ALA A 658 -4.79 -12.21 -8.06
CA ALA A 658 -3.63 -12.84 -8.69
C ALA A 658 -3.41 -14.28 -8.19
N TYR A 659 -3.78 -14.57 -6.95
CA TYR A 659 -3.64 -15.90 -6.35
C TYR A 659 -4.65 -16.12 -5.24
N LYS A 660 -5.23 -17.32 -5.18
CA LYS A 660 -6.16 -17.74 -4.13
C LYS A 660 -5.62 -18.97 -3.41
N LEU A 661 -5.63 -18.94 -2.09
CA LEU A 661 -5.20 -20.03 -1.22
C LEU A 661 -6.31 -20.34 -0.22
N GLU A 662 -6.74 -21.60 -0.19
CA GLU A 662 -7.64 -22.12 0.83
C GLU A 662 -6.82 -22.83 1.91
N VAL A 663 -7.02 -22.44 3.17
CA VAL A 663 -6.36 -23.01 4.35
C VAL A 663 -7.42 -23.72 5.18
N VAL A 664 -7.41 -25.05 5.13
CA VAL A 664 -8.30 -25.89 5.93
C VAL A 664 -7.78 -25.98 7.35
N GLY A 665 -8.52 -25.38 8.28
CA GLY A 665 -8.22 -25.42 9.70
C GLY A 665 -8.63 -26.74 10.35
N LYS A 666 -7.97 -27.08 11.45
CA LYS A 666 -8.37 -28.19 12.33
C LYS A 666 -9.47 -27.73 13.28
N PRO A 667 -10.43 -28.61 13.62
CA PRO A 667 -11.45 -28.29 14.61
C PRO A 667 -10.83 -28.05 15.99
N VAL A 668 -11.28 -27.00 16.67
CA VAL A 668 -10.84 -26.65 18.03
C VAL A 668 -12.03 -26.77 18.98
N LYS A 669 -11.86 -27.49 20.09
CA LYS A 669 -12.86 -27.54 21.16
C LYS A 669 -12.75 -26.27 22.00
N LEU A 670 -13.58 -25.28 21.67
CA LEU A 670 -13.61 -24.00 22.36
C LEU A 670 -14.13 -24.18 23.79
N GLN A 671 -13.34 -23.72 24.77
CA GLN A 671 -13.73 -23.71 26.18
C GLN A 671 -14.15 -22.29 26.56
N LEU A 672 -15.36 -22.15 27.12
CA LEU A 672 -15.75 -20.92 27.82
C LEU A 672 -14.73 -20.69 28.94
N SER A 673 -14.04 -19.56 28.90
CA SER A 673 -13.18 -19.13 30.00
C SER A 673 -13.97 -19.24 31.31
N THR A 674 -13.60 -20.21 32.16
CA THR A 674 -14.24 -20.53 33.44
C THR A 674 -13.95 -19.49 34.52
N ALA A 675 -13.50 -18.29 34.14
CA ALA A 675 -13.38 -17.17 35.04
C ALA A 675 -14.78 -16.73 35.52
N LEU A 676 -15.23 -17.31 36.64
CA LEU A 676 -16.43 -16.90 37.38
C LEU A 676 -16.42 -15.40 37.78
N GLY A 677 -15.34 -14.65 37.54
CA GLY A 677 -15.25 -13.19 37.70
C GLY A 677 -15.74 -12.37 36.49
N ALA A 678 -16.07 -12.99 35.34
CA ALA A 678 -16.48 -12.28 34.12
C ALA A 678 -18.00 -12.01 34.02
N PHE A 679 -18.79 -12.48 35.00
CA PHE A 679 -20.26 -12.35 35.02
C PHE A 679 -20.79 -11.18 35.85
N VAL A 680 -19.95 -10.18 36.13
CA VAL A 680 -20.41 -8.94 36.75
C VAL A 680 -20.32 -7.83 35.71
N PRO A 681 -21.43 -7.42 35.06
CA PRO A 681 -21.48 -6.19 34.29
C PRO A 681 -20.87 -5.06 35.13
N GLN A 682 -20.08 -4.14 34.55
CA GLN A 682 -19.49 -3.04 35.34
C GLN A 682 -20.53 -2.23 36.14
N SER A 683 -21.79 -2.22 35.69
CA SER A 683 -22.93 -1.65 36.44
C SER A 683 -23.23 -2.34 37.77
N PHE A 684 -22.93 -3.64 37.92
CA PHE A 684 -23.07 -4.39 39.18
C PHE A 684 -21.87 -4.23 40.12
N LYS A 685 -20.68 -3.91 39.58
CA LYS A 685 -19.48 -3.66 40.40
C LYS A 685 -19.68 -2.49 41.37
N GLY A 686 -20.32 -1.41 40.89
CA GLY A 686 -20.72 -0.28 41.73
C GLY A 686 -21.80 -0.59 42.77
N MET A 687 -22.57 -1.67 42.58
CA MET A 687 -23.56 -2.14 43.55
C MET A 687 -22.91 -3.02 44.63
N LEU A 688 -21.98 -3.91 44.24
CA LEU A 688 -21.21 -4.78 45.13
C LEU A 688 -20.26 -4.01 46.06
N ASP A 689 -19.65 -2.92 45.56
CA ASP A 689 -18.83 -2.02 46.38
C ASP A 689 -19.65 -1.26 47.44
N ARG A 690 -20.94 -0.98 47.17
CA ARG A 690 -21.86 -0.36 48.14
C ARG A 690 -22.35 -1.32 49.24
N ILE A 691 -22.26 -2.63 49.02
CA ILE A 691 -22.58 -3.68 50.02
C ILE A 691 -21.33 -4.28 50.69
N GLY A 692 -20.15 -3.70 50.45
CA GLY A 692 -18.95 -3.98 51.25
C GLY A 692 -18.23 -5.30 50.94
N LEU A 693 -18.51 -5.95 49.81
CA LEU A 693 -17.80 -7.16 49.39
C LEU A 693 -16.57 -6.79 48.56
N LYS A 694 -15.42 -6.61 49.23
CA LYS A 694 -14.12 -6.43 48.56
C LYS A 694 -13.51 -7.79 48.17
N PRO A 695 -13.15 -8.03 46.90
CA PRO A 695 -12.42 -9.23 46.52
C PRO A 695 -10.93 -9.05 46.84
N SER A 696 -10.56 -9.34 48.08
CA SER A 696 -9.16 -9.53 48.45
C SER A 696 -8.99 -10.93 49.04
N LYS A 697 -8.08 -11.72 48.43
CA LYS A 697 -7.59 -13.06 48.82
C LYS A 697 -8.26 -14.28 48.22
N TRP A 698 -8.51 -14.30 46.92
CA TRP A 698 -8.60 -15.55 46.16
C TRP A 698 -7.83 -15.42 44.85
N PHE A 699 -6.50 -15.44 44.94
CA PHE A 699 -5.56 -15.96 43.93
C PHE A 699 -4.27 -16.35 44.65
#